data_AF-A0AAD7Q5X2-F1
#
_entry.id   AF-A0AAD7Q5X2-F1
#
_cell.length_a   1.000
_cell.length_b   1.000
_cell.length_c   1.000
_cell.angle_alpha   90.00
_cell.angle_beta   90.00
_cell.angle_gamma   90.00
#
_symmetry.space_group_name_H-M   'P 1'
#
loop_
_entity.id
_entity.type
_entity.pdbx_description
1 polymer ?
#
loop_
_entity_poly.entity_id
_entity_poly.type
_entity_poly.pdbx_seq_one_letter_code
_entity_poly.pdbx_strand_id
1 'polypeptide(L)'
;MMHPYDSSGRRTYDVFLSFRGEDTRYGFTGNLYNALRQKGIDTFIDDEKLGRGEEISPALLRAIEESKICIIVFSENYASSTWCLDELVKIIECMKTKGQLVYPVFYKVDPKEVRHHNQRGSFGKAIAIHEKKFKNNMEKVQKWRAALTEAANLSGSHFRSGYESSFIQKIIEDVSKRLNHTILHVTDHPVGLKTRMLELNSLLRVGSDDDVRMVGIYGIGGIGKTTLARAIYNLITVQFEGTCFLADVRENSIKQGLAHLQETLLSEMVGDKNINLGHVNKGITVIKKRLWLKRVLLILDDVDKLEQLQALAGKHDWFGSGSRIIITTRNKSLLTNHKVQNMYNVKELNDLEAHELLTWNAFQRNEPNAGYADVSSRVVQYAKGLPLALKVIGSDLIGKTVDEWEHALDKYERILKGDIMNVLRLSYDDLEDNEKNVFLDIACFFEGECWECVEKTLIACGFFPKHSIRKLQDRCLLTVDKQNNVVRMHDLIQHMGREIVRQESISDPSKRSRLWFHEDVLHVLSENMGTDRIEGIMLDLPEEKQVEWSCAVLGKMKNLRILKIRNAYFSDAPEHLSSNLKFLDCENIFPCKPLPTTYIQSGKPVVLRLHDSLHFSEFTLCQTFFECLTSLDLSISGFIVYSIEKHDKLVALSASCSGVEGSWLSFENVPEIRKLNLSYCSHLGEIPCSIMKLDNLDFLDLSGSGSSTLGMFLRSVFSSQSTERSIMHHLTDLLLKDCNLSCEDLVLIFQCFTALKNLNISDNHELESLPESIKKIVHLERLYLNGCSGLQDIPLDLPPKLTLIDASNCTSLSSQSSSLLLLQEYRVARGLNVIVPGKWIPAWFCHYKKGETLSFWVHKKLPEIFVAFLFEENPDVNFDAIKDEKTLEVCMHIDDDIVFQTQSAVYTVSKVNGDHLWLSDLRNHFPKDGWIDCDEYLQDGWNHVKVSFTAQDFTATWCGVHVYNIDSDIILFRSPDDFQESSLKSDNMIPPNMEIKNPSRNFHVPVWLGFLLPLAFGFFLHIVWQKMMDYGWK
;
A
#
# COMPACT_ATOMS: atom_id res chain seq x y z
N MET A 1 11.61 10.46 -17.57
CA MET A 1 12.46 11.67 -17.48
C MET A 1 11.65 12.90 -17.86
N MET A 2 11.23 13.71 -16.87
CA MET A 2 10.63 15.03 -17.06
C MET A 2 11.47 15.99 -16.22
N HIS A 3 12.35 16.76 -16.85
CA HIS A 3 13.08 17.84 -16.18
C HIS A 3 12.21 19.10 -16.15
N PRO A 4 11.96 19.73 -14.99
CA PRO A 4 11.46 21.08 -14.91
C PRO A 4 12.52 21.96 -14.25
N TYR A 5 13.62 22.21 -14.95
CA TYR A 5 14.51 23.33 -14.64
C TYR A 5 14.86 24.03 -15.95
N ASP A 6 14.10 25.09 -16.24
CA ASP A 6 14.72 26.30 -16.75
C ASP A 6 13.91 27.51 -16.29
N SER A 7 14.30 28.05 -15.13
CA SER A 7 13.92 29.39 -14.73
C SER A 7 14.68 30.38 -15.62
N SER A 8 13.92 31.14 -16.43
CA SER A 8 14.36 32.23 -17.33
C SER A 8 14.58 31.92 -18.82
N GLY A 9 14.05 30.82 -19.34
CA GLY A 9 13.74 30.73 -20.78
C GLY A 9 12.58 31.68 -21.13
N ARG A 10 12.88 32.94 -21.49
CA ARG A 10 11.89 33.86 -22.08
C ARG A 10 11.26 33.15 -23.29
N ARG A 11 10.02 32.65 -23.15
CA ARG A 11 9.27 32.09 -24.28
C ARG A 11 9.12 33.19 -25.33
N THR A 12 9.68 32.95 -26.50
CA THR A 12 9.86 33.98 -27.53
C THR A 12 8.57 34.26 -28.29
N TYR A 13 7.65 33.29 -28.39
CA TYR A 13 6.40 33.42 -29.12
C TYR A 13 5.20 32.84 -28.33
N ASP A 14 4.02 33.43 -28.48
CA ASP A 14 2.77 32.89 -27.93
C ASP A 14 2.22 31.76 -28.82
N VAL A 15 2.33 31.90 -30.15
CA VAL A 15 1.76 30.94 -31.11
C VAL A 15 2.77 30.54 -32.20
N PHE A 16 2.85 29.26 -32.53
CA PHE A 16 3.50 28.74 -33.75
C PHE A 16 2.45 28.31 -34.77
N LEU A 17 2.59 28.68 -36.04
CA LEU A 17 1.72 28.24 -37.13
C LEU A 17 2.40 27.17 -37.99
N SER A 18 1.84 25.95 -37.99
CA SER A 18 2.22 24.84 -38.88
C SER A 18 1.22 24.73 -40.03
N PHE A 19 1.66 24.81 -41.28
CA PHE A 19 0.76 24.87 -42.44
C PHE A 19 1.46 24.51 -43.75
N ARG A 20 0.68 24.16 -44.78
CA ARG A 20 1.20 24.02 -46.14
C ARG A 20 1.26 25.37 -46.84
N GLY A 21 2.47 25.88 -47.05
CA GLY A 21 2.68 27.19 -47.67
C GLY A 21 1.97 27.38 -49.02
N GLU A 22 2.02 26.39 -49.90
CA GLU A 22 1.37 26.42 -51.22
C GLU A 22 -0.17 26.54 -51.16
N ASP A 23 -0.80 26.07 -50.08
CA ASP A 23 -2.25 26.01 -49.98
C ASP A 23 -2.84 27.27 -49.30
N THR A 24 -2.21 27.76 -48.23
CA THR A 24 -2.87 28.72 -47.33
C THR A 24 -2.04 29.94 -46.92
N ARG A 25 -0.76 30.06 -47.31
CA ARG A 25 0.16 31.13 -46.84
C ARG A 25 -0.42 32.53 -47.03
N TYR A 26 -0.77 32.88 -48.25
CA TYR A 26 -1.27 34.22 -48.60
C TYR A 26 -2.80 34.35 -48.50
N GLY A 27 -3.49 33.28 -48.09
CA GLY A 27 -4.93 33.24 -47.89
C GLY A 27 -5.27 33.10 -46.41
N PHE A 28 -5.87 31.96 -46.06
CA PHE A 28 -6.37 31.70 -44.71
C PHE A 28 -5.30 31.86 -43.60
N THR A 29 -4.11 31.25 -43.75
CA THR A 29 -3.08 31.29 -42.70
C THR A 29 -2.49 32.68 -42.54
N GLY A 30 -2.26 33.42 -43.62
CA GLY A 30 -1.80 34.81 -43.56
C GLY A 30 -2.81 35.74 -42.88
N ASN A 31 -4.11 35.55 -43.16
CA ASN A 31 -5.17 36.30 -42.48
C ASN A 31 -5.27 35.94 -40.99
N LEU A 32 -5.12 34.66 -40.63
CA LEU A 32 -5.08 34.21 -39.24
C LEU A 32 -3.88 34.81 -38.50
N TYR A 33 -2.69 34.78 -39.10
CA TYR A 33 -1.47 35.39 -38.57
C TYR A 33 -1.67 36.89 -38.27
N ASN A 34 -2.18 37.64 -39.25
CA ASN A 34 -2.44 39.06 -39.09
C ASN A 34 -3.44 39.35 -37.97
N ALA A 35 -4.50 38.55 -37.87
CA ALA A 35 -5.54 38.74 -36.88
C ALA A 35 -5.08 38.38 -35.46
N LEU A 36 -4.22 37.35 -35.30
CA LEU A 36 -3.53 37.06 -34.03
C LEU A 36 -2.63 38.23 -33.60
N ARG A 37 -1.81 38.75 -34.50
CA ARG A 37 -0.92 39.90 -34.23
C ARG A 37 -1.69 41.18 -33.90
N GLN A 38 -2.81 41.45 -34.57
CA GLN A 38 -3.71 42.57 -34.24
C GLN A 38 -4.29 42.50 -32.83
N LYS A 39 -4.38 41.30 -32.25
CA LYS A 39 -4.83 41.05 -30.88
C LYS A 39 -3.68 41.03 -29.87
N GLY A 40 -2.47 41.38 -30.30
CA GLY A 40 -1.29 41.42 -29.44
C GLY A 40 -0.71 40.05 -29.11
N ILE A 41 -1.09 39.00 -29.84
CA ILE A 41 -0.57 37.63 -29.65
C ILE A 41 0.70 37.49 -30.49
N ASP A 42 1.84 37.23 -29.86
CA ASP A 42 3.08 37.09 -30.60
C ASP A 42 3.12 35.76 -31.34
N THR A 43 3.18 35.80 -32.66
CA THR A 43 2.97 34.62 -33.50
C THR A 43 4.17 34.42 -34.41
N PHE A 44 4.72 33.21 -34.43
CA PHE A 44 5.74 32.77 -35.36
C PHE A 44 5.09 32.17 -36.62
N ILE A 45 5.58 32.57 -37.79
CA ILE A 45 5.22 32.02 -39.09
C ILE A 45 6.50 31.83 -39.91
N ASP A 46 6.69 30.66 -40.52
CA ASP A 46 7.90 30.37 -41.29
C ASP A 46 7.98 31.22 -42.58
N ASP A 47 9.11 31.90 -42.78
CA ASP A 47 9.35 32.89 -43.83
C ASP A 47 9.98 32.25 -45.09
N GLU A 48 9.72 32.80 -46.28
CA GLU A 48 10.11 32.21 -47.58
C GLU A 48 11.63 32.06 -47.82
N LYS A 49 12.47 32.48 -46.87
CA LYS A 49 13.92 32.63 -47.06
C LYS A 49 14.77 31.44 -46.62
N LEU A 50 14.19 30.38 -46.05
CA LEU A 50 14.94 29.15 -45.74
C LEU A 50 15.00 28.26 -46.99
N GLY A 51 16.19 28.21 -47.60
CA GLY A 51 16.44 27.52 -48.87
C GLY A 51 16.13 26.02 -48.85
N ARG A 52 15.67 25.51 -50.00
CA ARG A 52 15.38 24.09 -50.24
C ARG A 52 16.58 23.20 -49.88
N GLY A 53 16.42 22.41 -48.81
CA GLY A 53 17.32 21.35 -48.34
C GLY A 53 16.63 20.54 -47.25
N GLU A 54 16.82 19.23 -47.20
CA GLU A 54 15.92 18.24 -46.57
C GLU A 54 15.97 18.13 -45.02
N GLU A 55 16.33 19.18 -44.27
CA GLU A 55 16.32 19.16 -42.79
C GLU A 55 15.72 20.44 -42.18
N ILE A 56 14.89 20.28 -41.15
CA ILE A 56 14.32 21.40 -40.38
C ILE A 56 15.46 22.20 -39.76
N SER A 57 15.46 23.53 -39.95
CA SER A 57 16.49 24.38 -39.33
C SER A 57 16.42 24.30 -37.79
N PRO A 58 17.56 24.30 -37.07
CA PRO A 58 17.58 24.36 -35.61
C PRO A 58 16.86 25.60 -35.03
N ALA A 59 16.70 26.66 -35.82
CA ALA A 59 15.91 27.83 -35.45
C ALA A 59 14.41 27.55 -35.44
N LEU A 60 13.91 26.77 -36.40
CA LEU A 60 12.50 26.39 -36.49
C LEU A 60 12.12 25.38 -35.39
N LEU A 61 12.99 24.40 -35.12
CA LEU A 61 12.79 23.47 -33.99
C LEU A 61 12.71 24.24 -32.66
N ARG A 62 13.59 25.23 -32.46
CA ARG A 62 13.52 26.12 -31.29
C ARG A 62 12.24 26.93 -31.26
N ALA A 63 11.77 27.48 -32.37
CA ALA A 63 10.52 28.23 -32.42
C ALA A 63 9.30 27.35 -32.04
N ILE A 64 9.27 26.09 -32.49
CA ILE A 64 8.26 25.11 -32.05
C ILE A 64 8.38 24.91 -30.55
N GLU A 65 9.58 24.63 -30.04
CA GLU A 65 9.82 24.35 -28.62
C GLU A 65 9.53 25.54 -27.68
N GLU A 66 9.72 26.77 -28.16
CA GLU A 66 9.58 28.01 -27.38
C GLU A 66 8.18 28.64 -27.45
N SER A 67 7.28 28.09 -28.28
CA SER A 67 5.91 28.60 -28.43
C SER A 67 4.98 28.09 -27.34
N LYS A 68 3.95 28.85 -26.94
CA LYS A 68 2.95 28.35 -25.96
C LYS A 68 1.88 27.46 -26.61
N ILE A 69 1.43 27.83 -27.81
CA ILE A 69 0.40 27.12 -28.58
C ILE A 69 0.91 26.85 -29.99
N CYS A 70 0.78 25.62 -30.46
CA CYS A 70 1.00 25.25 -31.87
C CYS A 70 -0.35 25.09 -32.58
N ILE A 71 -0.64 25.96 -33.55
CA ILE A 71 -1.82 25.84 -34.42
C ILE A 71 -1.40 25.08 -35.67
N ILE A 72 -2.09 23.96 -35.94
CA ILE A 72 -1.84 23.14 -37.14
C ILE A 72 -2.96 23.37 -38.13
N VAL A 73 -2.67 23.96 -39.29
CA VAL A 73 -3.64 24.19 -40.35
C VAL A 73 -3.58 23.03 -41.34
N PHE A 74 -4.43 22.03 -41.17
CA PHE A 74 -4.59 20.93 -42.10
C PHE A 74 -5.34 21.39 -43.36
N SER A 75 -4.62 21.41 -44.48
CA SER A 75 -5.12 21.69 -45.84
C SER A 75 -4.98 20.46 -46.74
N GLU A 76 -5.57 20.50 -47.94
CA GLU A 76 -5.65 19.34 -48.84
C GLU A 76 -4.28 18.69 -49.12
N ASN A 77 -3.22 19.50 -49.29
CA ASN A 77 -1.88 19.01 -49.62
C ASN A 77 -0.91 19.01 -48.43
N TYR A 78 -1.37 19.16 -47.20
CA TYR A 78 -0.50 19.22 -46.01
C TYR A 78 0.47 18.02 -45.93
N ALA A 79 -0.07 16.80 -46.01
CA ALA A 79 0.72 15.57 -45.90
C ALA A 79 1.65 15.30 -47.11
N SER A 80 1.55 16.07 -48.20
CA SER A 80 2.49 15.95 -49.33
C SER A 80 3.89 16.46 -48.98
N SER A 81 3.99 17.35 -47.98
CA SER A 81 5.24 17.94 -47.54
C SER A 81 5.89 17.14 -46.41
N THR A 82 7.11 16.65 -46.64
CA THR A 82 7.90 16.03 -45.56
C THR A 82 8.21 17.03 -44.44
N TRP A 83 8.38 18.31 -44.79
CA TRP A 83 8.64 19.39 -43.83
C TRP A 83 7.47 19.59 -42.86
N CYS A 84 6.24 19.76 -43.38
CA CYS A 84 5.04 19.90 -42.53
C CYS A 84 4.79 18.67 -41.65
N LEU A 85 5.20 17.48 -42.10
CA LEU A 85 5.08 16.23 -41.33
C LEU A 85 6.18 16.11 -40.26
N ASP A 86 7.40 16.54 -40.55
CA ASP A 86 8.49 16.59 -39.57
C ASP A 86 8.21 17.65 -38.47
N GLU A 87 7.67 18.81 -38.84
CA GLU A 87 7.17 19.82 -37.90
C GLU A 87 6.07 19.24 -37.02
N LEU A 88 5.10 18.54 -37.62
CA LEU A 88 4.01 17.90 -36.89
C LEU A 88 4.51 16.88 -35.86
N VAL A 89 5.48 16.05 -36.22
CA VAL A 89 6.11 15.11 -35.28
C VAL A 89 6.73 15.86 -34.12
N LYS A 90 7.47 16.94 -34.39
CA LYS A 90 8.09 17.72 -33.32
C LYS A 90 7.06 18.43 -32.43
N ILE A 91 5.98 18.96 -33.00
CA ILE A 91 4.87 19.57 -32.26
C ILE A 91 4.24 18.54 -31.31
N ILE A 92 3.97 17.34 -31.80
CA ILE A 92 3.39 16.25 -31.01
C ILE A 92 4.36 15.77 -29.93
N GLU A 93 5.66 15.70 -30.24
CA GLU A 93 6.71 15.43 -29.25
C GLU A 93 6.71 16.50 -28.14
N CYS A 94 6.67 17.79 -28.49
CA CYS A 94 6.64 18.90 -27.53
C CYS A 94 5.35 18.93 -26.71
N MET A 95 4.22 18.55 -27.30
CA MET A 95 2.95 18.37 -26.59
C MET A 95 3.08 17.31 -25.49
N LYS A 96 3.68 16.16 -25.80
CA LYS A 96 3.85 15.04 -24.85
C LYS A 96 4.90 15.31 -23.78
N THR A 97 6.02 15.91 -24.16
CA THR A 97 7.19 16.08 -23.27
C THR A 97 7.16 17.37 -22.47
N LYS A 98 6.67 18.48 -23.05
CA LYS A 98 6.67 19.82 -22.45
C LYS A 98 5.27 20.34 -22.10
N GLY A 99 4.21 19.58 -22.40
CA GLY A 99 2.83 20.00 -22.14
C GLY A 99 2.36 21.17 -23.01
N GLN A 100 2.98 21.36 -24.18
CA GLN A 100 2.63 22.45 -25.10
C GLN A 100 1.20 22.26 -25.65
N LEU A 101 0.44 23.36 -25.76
CA LEU A 101 -0.94 23.28 -26.26
C LEU A 101 -0.94 23.15 -27.78
N VAL A 102 -1.76 22.24 -28.31
CA VAL A 102 -1.92 22.04 -29.76
C VAL A 102 -3.37 22.31 -30.17
N TYR A 103 -3.55 23.08 -31.24
CA TYR A 103 -4.87 23.47 -31.76
C TYR A 103 -4.98 23.13 -33.26
N PRO A 104 -5.59 21.99 -33.62
CA PRO A 104 -5.78 21.66 -35.03
C PRO A 104 -6.91 22.48 -35.66
N VAL A 105 -6.65 22.98 -36.86
CA VAL A 105 -7.60 23.68 -37.73
C VAL A 105 -7.72 22.88 -39.02
N PHE A 106 -8.91 22.32 -39.26
CA PHE A 106 -9.20 21.57 -40.47
C PHE A 106 -9.81 22.51 -41.50
N TYR A 107 -8.98 22.97 -42.44
CA TYR A 107 -9.37 23.98 -43.43
C TYR A 107 -9.71 23.30 -44.76
N LYS A 108 -11.01 23.21 -45.06
CA LYS A 108 -11.56 22.51 -46.25
C LYS A 108 -11.14 21.04 -46.36
N VAL A 109 -10.82 20.42 -45.23
CA VAL A 109 -10.46 19.00 -45.09
C VAL A 109 -11.32 18.41 -43.99
N ASP A 110 -11.88 17.22 -44.19
CA ASP A 110 -12.62 16.54 -43.13
C ASP A 110 -11.63 15.93 -42.10
N PRO A 111 -11.81 16.15 -40.78
CA PRO A 111 -10.96 15.55 -39.75
C PRO A 111 -10.82 14.02 -39.87
N LYS A 112 -11.85 13.33 -40.40
CA LYS A 112 -11.80 11.87 -40.64
C LYS A 112 -10.77 11.49 -41.70
N GLU A 113 -10.51 12.33 -42.68
CA GLU A 113 -9.49 12.07 -43.71
C GLU A 113 -8.06 12.15 -43.14
N VAL A 114 -7.85 13.02 -42.14
CA VAL A 114 -6.58 13.11 -41.41
C VAL A 114 -6.44 11.93 -40.43
N ARG A 115 -7.50 11.63 -39.66
CA ARG A 115 -7.54 10.57 -38.65
C ARG A 115 -7.44 9.16 -39.26
N HIS A 116 -8.12 8.92 -40.38
CA HIS A 116 -8.20 7.63 -41.07
C HIS A 116 -7.57 7.70 -42.45
N HIS A 117 -6.38 8.32 -42.56
CA HIS A 117 -5.64 8.52 -43.81
C HIS A 117 -5.30 7.20 -44.55
N ASN A 118 -5.53 6.03 -43.94
CA ASN A 118 -5.41 4.71 -44.58
C ASN A 118 -6.54 4.34 -45.56
N GLN A 119 -7.70 5.01 -45.52
CA GLN A 119 -8.93 4.47 -46.11
C GLN A 119 -9.38 5.14 -47.42
N ARG A 120 -8.71 6.24 -47.84
CA ARG A 120 -8.79 7.04 -49.12
C ARG A 120 -8.80 8.54 -48.77
N GLY A 121 -8.33 9.40 -49.70
CA GLY A 121 -8.23 10.86 -49.52
C GLY A 121 -6.88 11.42 -49.99
N SER A 122 -6.69 12.74 -49.98
CA SER A 122 -5.42 13.38 -50.37
C SER A 122 -4.28 12.99 -49.43
N PHE A 123 -4.56 12.91 -48.12
CA PHE A 123 -3.60 12.49 -47.09
C PHE A 123 -3.11 11.06 -47.29
N GLY A 124 -4.01 10.12 -47.58
CA GLY A 124 -3.64 8.73 -47.85
C GLY A 124 -2.78 8.56 -49.10
N LYS A 125 -3.10 9.30 -50.17
CA LYS A 125 -2.27 9.32 -51.40
C LYS A 125 -0.87 9.86 -51.11
N ALA A 126 -0.77 10.93 -50.34
CA ALA A 126 0.49 11.55 -49.97
C ALA A 126 1.38 10.61 -49.14
N ILE A 127 0.81 9.94 -48.12
CA ILE A 127 1.55 8.97 -47.31
C ILE A 127 2.00 7.77 -48.15
N ALA A 128 1.17 7.24 -49.06
CA ALA A 128 1.56 6.13 -49.93
C ALA A 128 2.72 6.50 -50.88
N ILE A 129 2.83 7.77 -51.29
CA ILE A 129 3.98 8.28 -52.06
C ILE A 129 5.23 8.29 -51.18
N HIS A 130 5.11 8.77 -49.94
CA HIS A 130 6.23 8.79 -48.99
C HIS A 130 6.71 7.40 -48.61
N GLU A 131 5.83 6.41 -48.44
CA GLU A 131 6.21 5.01 -48.23
C GLU A 131 7.05 4.46 -49.37
N LYS A 132 6.74 4.85 -50.61
CA LYS A 132 7.55 4.47 -51.78
C LYS A 132 8.89 5.21 -51.83
N LYS A 133 8.93 6.48 -51.44
CA LYS A 133 10.15 7.32 -51.44
C LYS A 133 11.11 6.93 -50.30
N PHE A 134 10.58 6.59 -49.13
CA PHE A 134 11.31 6.32 -47.89
C PHE A 134 11.26 4.84 -47.49
N LYS A 135 11.26 3.89 -48.45
CA LYS A 135 11.24 2.45 -48.16
C LYS A 135 12.34 1.99 -47.18
N ASN A 136 13.49 2.66 -47.19
CA ASN A 136 14.62 2.34 -46.30
C ASN A 136 14.56 3.06 -44.95
N ASN A 137 13.54 3.92 -44.71
CA ASN A 137 13.30 4.63 -43.47
C ASN A 137 11.79 4.65 -43.15
N MET A 138 11.20 3.46 -43.07
CA MET A 138 9.79 3.28 -42.75
C MET A 138 9.43 3.76 -41.35
N GLU A 139 10.40 3.79 -40.43
CA GLU A 139 10.22 4.33 -39.09
C GLU A 139 9.79 5.81 -39.13
N LYS A 140 10.40 6.62 -40.00
CA LYS A 140 10.03 8.03 -40.19
C LYS A 140 8.58 8.18 -40.67
N VAL A 141 8.16 7.36 -41.62
CA VAL A 141 6.78 7.38 -42.13
C VAL A 141 5.78 6.96 -41.06
N GLN A 142 6.13 5.99 -40.20
CA GLN A 142 5.27 5.61 -39.07
C GLN A 142 5.15 6.72 -38.02
N LYS A 143 6.23 7.46 -37.73
CA LYS A 143 6.17 8.64 -36.86
C LYS A 143 5.20 9.69 -37.42
N TRP A 144 5.23 9.93 -38.74
CA TRP A 144 4.26 10.83 -39.39
C TRP A 144 2.81 10.33 -39.27
N ARG A 145 2.57 9.03 -39.46
CA ARG A 145 1.23 8.43 -39.30
C ARG A 145 0.70 8.60 -37.88
N ALA A 146 1.52 8.32 -36.88
CA ALA A 146 1.16 8.48 -35.47
C ALA A 146 0.84 9.94 -35.15
N ALA A 147 1.69 10.87 -35.56
CA ALA A 147 1.50 12.30 -35.31
C ALA A 147 0.23 12.86 -35.99
N LEU A 148 -0.10 12.42 -37.22
CA LEU A 148 -1.34 12.79 -37.90
C LEU A 148 -2.58 12.28 -37.15
N THR A 149 -2.57 11.02 -36.73
CA THR A 149 -3.68 10.42 -35.98
C THR A 149 -3.88 11.14 -34.64
N GLU A 150 -2.80 11.39 -33.90
CA GLU A 150 -2.84 12.09 -32.62
C GLU A 150 -3.35 13.52 -32.77
N ALA A 151 -2.79 14.29 -33.70
CA ALA A 151 -3.26 15.66 -33.95
C ALA A 151 -4.73 15.70 -34.39
N ALA A 152 -5.20 14.72 -35.16
CA ALA A 152 -6.60 14.63 -35.57
C ALA A 152 -7.56 14.19 -34.46
N ASN A 153 -7.05 13.61 -33.37
CA ASN A 153 -7.84 13.24 -32.19
C ASN A 153 -8.02 14.41 -31.21
N LEU A 154 -7.23 15.48 -31.35
CA LEU A 154 -7.36 16.67 -30.51
C LEU A 154 -8.60 17.50 -30.88
N SER A 155 -9.10 18.24 -29.88
CA SER A 155 -10.22 19.17 -30.07
C SER A 155 -9.78 20.42 -30.84
N GLY A 156 -10.30 20.56 -32.06
CA GLY A 156 -9.98 21.64 -32.99
C GLY A 156 -11.20 22.28 -33.64
N SER A 157 -10.93 23.15 -34.61
CA SER A 157 -11.94 23.86 -35.38
C SER A 157 -11.96 23.40 -36.84
N HIS A 158 -13.14 23.25 -37.42
CA HIS A 158 -13.33 22.74 -38.78
C HIS A 158 -14.08 23.75 -39.64
N PHE A 159 -13.49 24.09 -40.80
CA PHE A 159 -14.06 25.00 -41.78
C PHE A 159 -14.41 24.26 -43.08
N ARG A 160 -15.72 24.11 -43.35
CA ARG A 160 -16.23 23.52 -44.59
C ARG A 160 -16.63 24.58 -45.62
N SER A 161 -17.43 25.56 -45.20
CA SER A 161 -17.92 26.68 -46.03
C SER A 161 -18.36 27.84 -45.14
N GLY A 162 -18.41 29.06 -45.70
CA GLY A 162 -18.83 30.28 -44.99
C GLY A 162 -17.80 31.41 -45.07
N TYR A 163 -17.94 32.42 -44.21
CA TYR A 163 -17.01 33.55 -44.13
C TYR A 163 -15.78 33.19 -43.29
N GLU A 164 -14.61 33.17 -43.92
CA GLU A 164 -13.33 32.88 -43.25
C GLU A 164 -13.04 33.87 -42.11
N SER A 165 -13.44 35.13 -42.25
CA SER A 165 -13.25 36.17 -41.22
C SER A 165 -13.93 35.83 -39.89
N SER A 166 -15.19 35.37 -39.93
CA SER A 166 -15.93 34.95 -38.73
C SER A 166 -15.30 33.72 -38.08
N PHE A 167 -14.81 32.78 -38.90
CA PHE A 167 -14.12 31.59 -38.43
C PHE A 167 -12.77 31.91 -37.77
N ILE A 168 -12.00 32.82 -38.37
CA ILE A 168 -10.74 33.34 -37.80
C ILE A 168 -11.00 34.04 -36.46
N GLN A 169 -12.05 34.85 -36.33
CA GLN A 169 -12.39 35.46 -35.03
C GLN A 169 -12.66 34.41 -33.96
N LYS A 170 -13.40 33.35 -34.28
CA LYS A 170 -13.65 32.25 -33.34
C LYS A 170 -12.35 31.57 -32.90
N ILE A 171 -11.43 31.30 -33.84
CA ILE A 171 -10.11 30.75 -33.51
C ILE A 171 -9.37 31.68 -32.56
N ILE A 172 -9.38 32.99 -32.82
CA ILE A 172 -8.69 33.96 -31.96
C ILE A 172 -9.29 34.01 -30.56
N GLU A 173 -10.61 33.94 -30.42
CA GLU A 173 -11.26 33.89 -29.11
C GLU A 173 -10.84 32.63 -28.34
N ASP A 174 -10.82 31.48 -28.99
CA ASP A 174 -10.39 30.21 -28.39
C ASP A 174 -8.91 30.22 -28.00
N VAL A 175 -8.04 30.71 -28.89
CA VAL A 175 -6.60 30.86 -28.64
C VAL A 175 -6.34 31.85 -27.51
N SER A 176 -7.04 32.99 -27.48
CA SER A 176 -6.91 33.99 -26.42
C SER A 176 -7.32 33.41 -25.05
N LYS A 177 -8.40 32.63 -24.99
CA LYS A 177 -8.81 31.94 -23.76
C LYS A 177 -7.73 30.96 -23.29
N ARG A 178 -7.18 30.17 -24.21
CA ARG A 178 -6.11 29.19 -23.92
C ARG A 178 -4.79 29.85 -23.51
N LEU A 179 -4.45 31.01 -24.07
CA LEU A 179 -3.27 31.79 -23.66
C LEU A 179 -3.44 32.45 -22.29
N ASN A 180 -4.67 32.83 -21.95
CA ASN A 180 -5.00 33.47 -20.66
C ASN A 180 -5.27 32.44 -19.54
N HIS A 181 -5.23 31.14 -19.82
CA HIS A 181 -5.32 30.12 -18.77
C HIS A 181 -4.09 30.18 -17.88
N THR A 182 -4.32 30.45 -16.60
CA THR A 182 -3.26 30.52 -15.59
C THR A 182 -2.89 29.10 -15.17
N ILE A 183 -1.69 28.65 -15.54
CA ILE A 183 -1.12 27.40 -15.04
C ILE A 183 -0.78 27.63 -13.56
N LEU A 184 -1.31 26.80 -12.67
CA LEU A 184 -0.99 26.89 -11.25
C LEU A 184 0.44 26.39 -11.03
N HIS A 185 1.20 27.09 -10.20
CA HIS A 185 2.50 26.57 -9.75
C HIS A 185 2.27 25.35 -8.86
N VAL A 186 2.83 24.21 -9.26
CA VAL A 186 2.65 22.93 -8.56
C VAL A 186 3.69 22.81 -7.44
N THR A 187 4.97 22.77 -7.82
CA THR A 187 6.16 22.70 -6.97
C THR A 187 7.38 22.84 -7.89
N ASP A 188 8.50 23.31 -7.37
CA ASP A 188 9.73 23.50 -8.18
C ASP A 188 10.31 22.14 -8.64
N HIS A 189 10.16 21.11 -7.80
CA HIS A 189 10.58 19.74 -8.10
C HIS A 189 9.40 18.77 -7.93
N PRO A 190 8.69 18.40 -9.00
CA PRO A 190 7.60 17.43 -8.95
C PRO A 190 8.16 16.01 -8.93
N VAL A 191 8.13 15.38 -7.75
CA VAL A 191 8.59 14.01 -7.53
C VAL A 191 7.39 13.12 -7.16
N GLY A 192 7.34 11.89 -7.71
CA GLY A 192 6.30 10.90 -7.40
C GLY A 192 4.86 11.26 -7.81
N LEU A 193 4.65 12.33 -8.58
CA LEU A 193 3.30 12.76 -8.95
C LEU A 193 2.66 11.88 -10.04
N LYS A 194 3.45 11.30 -10.95
CA LYS A 194 2.94 10.58 -12.13
C LYS A 194 1.99 9.45 -11.74
N THR A 195 2.41 8.54 -10.88
CA THR A 195 1.62 7.37 -10.44
C THR A 195 0.35 7.80 -9.72
N ARG A 196 0.46 8.74 -8.78
CA ARG A 196 -0.67 9.29 -8.01
C ARG A 196 -1.68 10.02 -8.91
N MET A 197 -1.21 10.67 -9.97
CA MET A 197 -2.07 11.33 -10.95
C MET A 197 -2.80 10.32 -11.85
N LEU A 198 -2.16 9.21 -12.22
CA LEU A 198 -2.82 8.14 -13.00
C LEU A 198 -3.96 7.50 -12.19
N GLU A 199 -3.68 7.11 -10.94
CA GLU A 199 -4.69 6.58 -10.01
C GLU A 199 -5.86 7.57 -9.81
N LEU A 200 -5.57 8.86 -9.70
CA LEU A 200 -6.62 9.87 -9.53
C LEU A 200 -7.40 10.15 -10.82
N ASN A 201 -6.75 10.09 -11.99
CA ASN A 201 -7.40 10.24 -13.28
C ASN A 201 -8.38 9.11 -13.59
N SER A 202 -8.07 7.87 -13.19
CA SER A 202 -8.98 6.73 -13.35
C SER A 202 -10.27 6.94 -12.54
N LEU A 203 -10.16 7.42 -11.30
CA LEU A 203 -11.32 7.81 -10.47
C LEU A 203 -12.15 8.95 -11.09
N LEU A 204 -11.47 9.92 -11.70
CA LEU A 204 -12.12 11.06 -12.34
C LEU A 204 -12.80 10.69 -13.67
N ARG A 205 -12.41 9.61 -14.37
CA ARG A 205 -12.94 9.25 -15.71
C ARG A 205 -13.05 10.46 -16.63
N VAL A 206 -11.93 11.17 -16.78
CA VAL A 206 -11.84 12.40 -17.57
C VAL A 206 -12.14 12.07 -19.04
N GLY A 207 -13.14 12.73 -19.63
CA GLY A 207 -13.59 12.49 -20.99
C GLY A 207 -14.90 11.72 -21.15
N SER A 208 -15.53 11.23 -20.06
CA SER A 208 -16.93 10.74 -20.13
C SER A 208 -17.92 11.87 -19.82
N ASP A 209 -18.90 12.06 -20.71
CA ASP A 209 -19.85 13.19 -20.70
C ASP A 209 -21.19 12.86 -20.02
N ASP A 210 -21.30 11.72 -19.33
CA ASP A 210 -22.55 11.14 -18.83
C ASP A 210 -22.86 11.42 -17.35
N ASP A 211 -21.90 11.90 -16.56
CA ASP A 211 -22.09 12.06 -15.10
C ASP A 211 -21.42 13.31 -14.49
N VAL A 212 -21.80 13.62 -13.24
CA VAL A 212 -21.09 14.55 -12.35
C VAL A 212 -20.35 13.72 -11.31
N ARG A 213 -19.05 13.97 -11.11
CA ARG A 213 -18.25 13.23 -10.13
C ARG A 213 -17.66 14.13 -9.07
N MET A 214 -17.79 13.69 -7.82
CA MET A 214 -17.05 14.23 -6.69
C MET A 214 -15.98 13.23 -6.25
N VAL A 215 -14.73 13.69 -6.15
CA VAL A 215 -13.59 12.90 -5.69
C VAL A 215 -12.96 13.59 -4.48
N GLY A 216 -12.80 12.85 -3.39
CA GLY A 216 -12.17 13.34 -2.17
C GLY A 216 -10.74 12.84 -2.01
N ILE A 217 -9.78 13.75 -2.01
CA ILE A 217 -8.36 13.48 -1.75
C ILE A 217 -8.10 13.71 -0.25
N TYR A 218 -7.69 12.68 0.48
CA TYR A 218 -7.46 12.78 1.92
C TYR A 218 -6.14 12.13 2.35
N GLY A 219 -5.72 12.42 3.60
CA GLY A 219 -4.44 11.96 4.17
C GLY A 219 -3.86 12.96 5.17
N ILE A 220 -2.73 12.60 5.79
CA ILE A 220 -2.07 13.42 6.83
C ILE A 220 -1.62 14.80 6.33
N GLY A 221 -1.39 15.72 7.28
CA GLY A 221 -0.82 17.03 6.96
C GLY A 221 0.54 16.90 6.27
N GLY A 222 0.82 17.72 5.25
CA GLY A 222 2.12 17.70 4.58
C GLY A 222 2.36 16.58 3.56
N ILE A 223 1.41 15.66 3.36
CA ILE A 223 1.54 14.51 2.43
C ILE A 223 1.51 14.88 0.93
N GLY A 224 1.17 16.14 0.58
CA GLY A 224 1.15 16.60 -0.82
C GLY A 224 -0.23 16.63 -1.51
N LYS A 225 -1.34 16.56 -0.76
CA LYS A 225 -2.72 16.63 -1.32
C LYS A 225 -2.93 17.84 -2.25
N THR A 226 -2.58 19.04 -1.79
CA THR A 226 -2.70 20.29 -2.55
C THR A 226 -1.83 20.26 -3.81
N THR A 227 -0.61 19.73 -3.71
CA THR A 227 0.31 19.59 -4.84
C THR A 227 -0.27 18.66 -5.90
N LEU A 228 -0.82 17.51 -5.50
CA LEU A 228 -1.50 16.57 -6.39
C LEU A 228 -2.72 17.22 -7.07
N ALA A 229 -3.54 17.95 -6.31
CA ALA A 229 -4.72 18.63 -6.85
C ALA A 229 -4.35 19.70 -7.88
N ARG A 230 -3.28 20.49 -7.65
CA ARG A 230 -2.77 21.47 -8.63
C ARG A 230 -2.24 20.81 -9.89
N ALA A 231 -1.52 19.70 -9.76
CA ALA A 231 -0.98 18.97 -10.90
C ALA A 231 -2.11 18.43 -11.80
N ILE A 232 -3.16 17.85 -11.20
CA ILE A 232 -4.35 17.41 -11.92
C ILE A 232 -5.11 18.56 -12.54
N TYR A 233 -5.30 19.66 -11.82
CA TYR A 233 -5.94 20.87 -12.36
C TYR A 233 -5.30 21.29 -13.67
N ASN A 234 -3.98 21.45 -13.68
CA ASN A 234 -3.23 21.85 -14.87
C ASN A 234 -3.37 20.84 -16.01
N LEU A 235 -3.43 19.55 -15.71
CA LEU A 235 -3.54 18.49 -16.72
C LEU A 235 -4.91 18.51 -17.43
N ILE A 236 -6.00 18.72 -16.70
CA ILE A 236 -7.36 18.46 -17.23
C ILE A 236 -8.19 19.73 -17.47
N THR A 237 -7.74 20.90 -17.00
CA THR A 237 -8.49 22.18 -17.06
C THR A 237 -9.01 22.54 -18.45
N VAL A 238 -8.23 22.28 -19.51
CA VAL A 238 -8.56 22.62 -20.91
C VAL A 238 -9.81 21.92 -21.45
N GLN A 239 -10.29 20.89 -20.75
CA GLN A 239 -11.45 20.10 -21.14
C GLN A 239 -12.77 20.65 -20.59
N PHE A 240 -12.76 21.71 -19.77
CA PHE A 240 -13.96 22.18 -19.07
C PHE A 240 -14.36 23.60 -19.52
N GLU A 241 -15.66 23.90 -19.46
CA GLU A 241 -16.23 25.19 -19.84
C GLU A 241 -16.04 26.27 -18.77
N GLY A 242 -15.91 25.84 -17.52
CA GLY A 242 -15.61 26.69 -16.37
C GLY A 242 -14.69 25.93 -15.43
N THR A 243 -13.66 26.62 -14.92
CA THR A 243 -12.72 26.00 -13.98
C THR A 243 -12.45 26.96 -12.84
N CYS A 244 -12.23 26.42 -11.64
CA CYS A 244 -11.93 27.20 -10.45
C CYS A 244 -11.10 26.36 -9.48
N PHE A 245 -10.03 26.97 -8.96
CA PHE A 245 -9.23 26.41 -7.88
C PHE A 245 -9.40 27.30 -6.64
N LEU A 246 -10.23 26.87 -5.70
CA LEU A 246 -10.36 27.56 -4.42
C LEU A 246 -9.30 27.03 -3.45
N ALA A 247 -8.22 27.79 -3.33
CA ALA A 247 -7.12 27.51 -2.39
C ALA A 247 -7.54 27.75 -0.93
N ASP A 248 -6.98 26.95 -0.01
CA ASP A 248 -7.00 27.17 1.44
C ASP A 248 -8.40 27.51 2.00
N VAL A 249 -9.41 26.70 1.64
CA VAL A 249 -10.83 26.94 1.98
C VAL A 249 -11.03 27.09 3.48
N ARG A 250 -10.37 26.27 4.31
CA ARG A 250 -10.37 26.43 5.77
C ARG A 250 -10.02 27.86 6.17
N GLU A 251 -8.85 28.34 5.74
CA GLU A 251 -8.29 29.61 6.18
C GLU A 251 -9.06 30.81 5.60
N ASN A 252 -9.39 30.75 4.32
CA ASN A 252 -10.11 31.82 3.63
C ASN A 252 -11.57 31.93 4.10
N SER A 253 -12.20 30.83 4.50
CA SER A 253 -13.54 30.87 5.09
C SER A 253 -13.56 31.62 6.44
N ILE A 254 -12.47 31.56 7.21
CA ILE A 254 -12.33 32.30 8.47
C ILE A 254 -11.99 33.77 8.21
N LYS A 255 -11.07 34.04 7.28
CA LYS A 255 -10.57 35.40 7.00
C LYS A 255 -11.58 36.27 6.24
N GLN A 256 -12.28 35.70 5.27
CA GLN A 256 -13.09 36.45 4.29
C GLN A 256 -14.56 36.00 4.26
N GLY A 257 -14.88 34.84 4.86
CA GLY A 257 -16.24 34.30 4.90
C GLY A 257 -16.61 33.47 3.67
N LEU A 258 -17.60 32.59 3.83
CA LEU A 258 -18.08 31.69 2.77
C LEU A 258 -18.72 32.43 1.58
N ALA A 259 -19.36 33.59 1.82
CA ALA A 259 -19.97 34.37 0.75
C ALA A 259 -18.91 34.87 -0.24
N HIS A 260 -17.74 35.29 0.26
CA HIS A 260 -16.63 35.70 -0.58
C HIS A 260 -16.09 34.54 -1.44
N LEU A 261 -15.94 33.35 -0.85
CA LEU A 261 -15.53 32.16 -1.61
C LEU A 261 -16.53 31.79 -2.72
N GLN A 262 -17.84 31.97 -2.50
CA GLN A 262 -18.85 31.79 -3.54
C GLN A 262 -18.75 32.85 -4.65
N GLU A 263 -18.43 34.09 -4.31
CA GLU A 263 -18.20 35.17 -5.29
C GLU A 263 -16.98 34.86 -6.16
N THR A 264 -15.86 34.45 -5.55
CA THR A 264 -14.65 34.02 -6.26
C THR A 264 -14.93 32.85 -7.20
N LEU A 265 -15.63 31.81 -6.71
CA LEU A 265 -16.03 30.65 -7.51
C LEU A 265 -16.83 31.08 -8.75
N LEU A 266 -17.83 31.92 -8.57
CA LEU A 266 -18.68 32.37 -9.68
C LEU A 266 -17.93 33.30 -10.65
N SER A 267 -17.05 34.15 -10.14
CA SER A 267 -16.22 35.04 -10.96
C SER A 267 -15.31 34.22 -11.89
N GLU A 268 -14.64 33.19 -11.37
CA GLU A 268 -13.77 32.32 -12.18
C GLU A 268 -14.56 31.41 -13.14
N MET A 269 -15.68 30.83 -12.70
CA MET A 269 -16.48 29.90 -13.52
C MET A 269 -17.31 30.56 -14.62
N VAL A 270 -17.69 31.83 -14.44
CA VAL A 270 -18.63 32.54 -15.33
C VAL A 270 -17.98 33.74 -16.01
N GLY A 271 -16.81 34.22 -15.54
CA GLY A 271 -16.08 35.34 -16.11
C GLY A 271 -16.69 36.72 -15.80
N ASP A 272 -17.65 36.78 -14.87
CA ASP A 272 -18.35 38.00 -14.46
C ASP A 272 -17.72 38.53 -13.17
N LYS A 273 -16.97 39.64 -13.29
CA LYS A 273 -16.22 40.25 -12.17
C LYS A 273 -17.09 41.09 -11.22
N ASN A 274 -18.37 41.29 -11.53
CA ASN A 274 -19.27 42.18 -10.78
C ASN A 274 -20.29 41.42 -9.92
N ILE A 275 -19.92 40.25 -9.41
CA ILE A 275 -20.81 39.41 -8.60
C ILE A 275 -20.69 39.82 -7.13
N ASN A 276 -21.77 40.39 -6.60
CA ASN A 276 -21.94 40.63 -5.16
C ASN A 276 -23.18 39.86 -4.67
N LEU A 277 -22.92 38.82 -3.89
CA LEU A 277 -23.96 37.94 -3.35
C LEU A 277 -24.50 38.48 -2.03
N GLY A 278 -23.62 39.02 -1.18
CA GLY A 278 -23.93 39.56 0.15
C GLY A 278 -24.34 38.53 1.22
N HIS A 279 -24.82 37.34 0.85
CA HIS A 279 -25.20 36.28 1.80
C HIS A 279 -25.08 34.87 1.21
N VAL A 280 -24.65 33.90 2.03
CA VAL A 280 -24.33 32.52 1.62
C VAL A 280 -25.49 31.78 0.93
N ASN A 281 -26.70 31.88 1.49
CA ASN A 281 -27.89 31.20 0.94
C ASN A 281 -28.28 31.71 -0.45
N LYS A 282 -28.06 33.00 -0.71
CA LYS A 282 -28.25 33.58 -2.05
C LYS A 282 -27.18 33.04 -3.00
N GLY A 283 -25.94 32.94 -2.55
CA GLY A 283 -24.85 32.33 -3.30
C GLY A 283 -25.13 30.90 -3.74
N ILE A 284 -25.61 30.05 -2.83
CA ILE A 284 -26.02 28.66 -3.14
C ILE A 284 -27.01 28.62 -4.31
N THR A 285 -28.02 29.48 -4.27
CA THR A 285 -29.06 29.54 -5.31
C THR A 285 -28.48 30.01 -6.65
N VAL A 286 -27.58 30.98 -6.64
CA VAL A 286 -26.93 31.51 -7.85
C VAL A 286 -25.97 30.49 -8.46
N ILE A 287 -25.18 29.77 -7.65
CA ILE A 287 -24.26 28.72 -8.10
C ILE A 287 -25.04 27.63 -8.84
N LYS A 288 -26.09 27.08 -8.22
CA LYS A 288 -26.99 26.10 -8.88
C LYS A 288 -27.48 26.62 -10.22
N LYS A 289 -28.07 27.82 -10.23
CA LYS A 289 -28.69 28.39 -11.43
C LYS A 289 -27.68 28.65 -12.56
N ARG A 290 -26.43 29.00 -12.24
CA ARG A 290 -25.41 29.33 -13.25
C ARG A 290 -24.60 28.13 -13.72
N LEU A 291 -24.46 27.07 -12.90
CA LEU A 291 -23.58 25.93 -13.20
C LEU A 291 -24.32 24.65 -13.61
N TRP A 292 -25.65 24.57 -13.46
CA TRP A 292 -26.41 23.32 -13.72
C TRP A 292 -26.33 22.75 -15.15
N LEU A 293 -25.96 23.57 -16.15
CA LEU A 293 -25.76 23.12 -17.54
C LEU A 293 -24.30 23.17 -17.99
N LYS A 294 -23.39 23.65 -17.15
CA LYS A 294 -21.99 23.81 -17.52
C LYS A 294 -21.18 22.60 -17.11
N ARG A 295 -20.29 22.17 -18.00
CA ARG A 295 -19.25 21.18 -17.69
C ARG A 295 -18.11 21.87 -16.95
N VAL A 296 -18.03 21.70 -15.63
CA VAL A 296 -17.06 22.44 -14.79
C VAL A 296 -16.01 21.55 -14.12
N LEU A 297 -14.83 22.12 -13.88
CA LEU A 297 -13.80 21.57 -13.00
C LEU A 297 -13.65 22.46 -11.77
N LEU A 298 -14.04 21.95 -10.60
CA LEU A 298 -13.95 22.67 -9.34
C LEU A 298 -12.99 21.96 -8.39
N ILE A 299 -11.99 22.66 -7.87
CA ILE A 299 -11.14 22.16 -6.78
C ILE A 299 -11.39 22.98 -5.51
N LEU A 300 -11.74 22.28 -4.43
CA LEU A 300 -11.90 22.81 -3.09
C LEU A 300 -10.72 22.31 -2.24
N ASP A 301 -9.72 23.16 -2.04
CA ASP A 301 -8.49 22.79 -1.34
C ASP A 301 -8.58 23.08 0.17
N ASP A 302 -8.12 22.13 0.98
CA ASP A 302 -8.00 22.20 2.43
C ASP A 302 -9.32 22.49 3.17
N VAL A 303 -10.34 21.68 2.88
CA VAL A 303 -11.66 21.74 3.52
C VAL A 303 -11.63 21.05 4.89
N ASP A 304 -12.15 21.71 5.94
CA ASP A 304 -12.19 21.21 7.32
C ASP A 304 -13.59 21.16 7.95
N LYS A 305 -14.61 21.78 7.31
CA LYS A 305 -15.99 21.82 7.83
C LYS A 305 -17.02 21.42 6.78
N LEU A 306 -18.07 20.71 7.21
CA LEU A 306 -19.16 20.28 6.32
C LEU A 306 -19.92 21.48 5.72
N GLU A 307 -20.06 22.57 6.47
CA GLU A 307 -20.72 23.81 6.03
C GLU A 307 -20.03 24.43 4.80
N GLN A 308 -18.71 24.30 4.68
CA GLN A 308 -17.96 24.76 3.49
C GLN A 308 -18.39 23.99 2.24
N LEU A 309 -18.48 22.65 2.34
CA LEU A 309 -18.94 21.80 1.24
C LEU A 309 -20.39 22.10 0.86
N GLN A 310 -21.27 22.25 1.86
CA GLN A 310 -22.68 22.57 1.64
C GLN A 310 -22.87 23.94 0.97
N ALA A 311 -21.98 24.91 1.24
CA ALA A 311 -22.03 26.23 0.65
C ALA A 311 -21.43 26.31 -0.76
N LEU A 312 -20.38 25.52 -1.06
CA LEU A 312 -19.59 25.63 -2.29
C LEU A 312 -19.94 24.55 -3.34
N ALA A 313 -20.22 23.32 -2.91
CA ALA A 313 -20.49 22.18 -3.77
C ALA A 313 -21.50 21.21 -3.13
N GLY A 314 -22.70 21.70 -2.86
CA GLY A 314 -23.64 21.01 -1.96
C GLY A 314 -24.16 19.66 -2.45
N LYS A 315 -24.36 19.49 -3.76
CA LYS A 315 -24.86 18.24 -4.37
C LYS A 315 -24.44 18.13 -5.84
N HIS A 316 -24.58 16.93 -6.41
CA HIS A 316 -24.26 16.62 -7.80
C HIS A 316 -25.14 17.39 -8.80
N ASP A 317 -26.40 17.66 -8.45
CA ASP A 317 -27.39 18.37 -9.28
C ASP A 317 -27.14 19.89 -9.42
N TRP A 318 -26.07 20.41 -8.81
CA TRP A 318 -25.66 21.81 -8.97
C TRP A 318 -24.90 22.04 -10.28
N PHE A 319 -24.39 20.98 -10.90
CA PHE A 319 -23.43 21.03 -11.99
C PHE A 319 -23.95 20.28 -13.22
N GLY A 320 -23.51 20.69 -14.40
CA GLY A 320 -23.87 20.03 -15.65
C GLY A 320 -23.13 18.71 -15.85
N SER A 321 -23.65 17.88 -16.76
CA SER A 321 -23.04 16.59 -17.11
C SER A 321 -21.58 16.74 -17.56
N GLY A 322 -20.73 15.77 -17.20
CA GLY A 322 -19.29 15.79 -17.41
C GLY A 322 -18.50 16.58 -16.37
N SER A 323 -19.15 17.19 -15.36
CA SER A 323 -18.44 17.99 -14.34
C SER A 323 -17.62 17.13 -13.38
N ARG A 324 -16.49 17.69 -12.93
CA ARG A 324 -15.56 17.06 -11.97
C ARG A 324 -15.29 18.00 -10.80
N ILE A 325 -15.53 17.52 -9.59
CA ILE A 325 -15.32 18.25 -8.35
C ILE A 325 -14.30 17.49 -7.51
N ILE A 326 -13.19 18.14 -7.16
CA ILE A 326 -12.12 17.57 -6.35
C ILE A 326 -12.10 18.29 -5.01
N ILE A 327 -12.09 17.54 -3.92
CA ILE A 327 -12.06 18.07 -2.55
C ILE A 327 -10.79 17.55 -1.89
N THR A 328 -9.90 18.42 -1.40
CA THR A 328 -8.79 18.00 -0.55
C THR A 328 -9.13 18.23 0.92
N THR A 329 -8.82 17.26 1.78
CA THR A 329 -9.11 17.37 3.22
C THR A 329 -8.18 16.51 4.06
N ARG A 330 -8.11 16.79 5.37
CA ARG A 330 -7.47 15.93 6.38
C ARG A 330 -8.49 15.11 7.16
N ASN A 331 -9.78 15.25 6.83
CA ASN A 331 -10.87 14.62 7.57
C ASN A 331 -11.76 13.79 6.63
N LYS A 332 -11.55 12.47 6.64
CA LYS A 332 -12.30 11.50 5.85
C LYS A 332 -13.80 11.51 6.16
N SER A 333 -14.18 11.81 7.41
CA SER A 333 -15.59 11.85 7.80
C SER A 333 -16.37 12.94 7.05
N LEU A 334 -15.73 14.05 6.67
CA LEU A 334 -16.38 15.12 5.89
C LEU A 334 -16.83 14.59 4.52
N LEU A 335 -15.97 13.83 3.85
CA LEU A 335 -16.25 13.23 2.55
C LEU A 335 -17.39 12.20 2.66
N THR A 336 -17.36 11.39 3.72
CA THR A 336 -18.38 10.36 3.97
C THR A 336 -19.74 11.00 4.27
N ASN A 337 -19.77 12.02 5.14
CA ASN A 337 -20.98 12.77 5.49
C ASN A 337 -21.55 13.54 4.29
N HIS A 338 -20.68 14.01 3.40
CA HIS A 338 -21.06 14.66 2.14
C HIS A 338 -21.39 13.68 1.00
N LYS A 339 -21.37 12.37 1.27
CA LYS A 339 -21.68 11.29 0.31
C LYS A 339 -20.80 11.34 -0.95
N VAL A 340 -19.53 11.67 -0.77
CA VAL A 340 -18.52 11.59 -1.84
C VAL A 340 -18.26 10.11 -2.13
N GLN A 341 -18.44 9.71 -3.39
CA GLN A 341 -18.42 8.31 -3.81
C GLN A 341 -16.99 7.77 -3.92
N ASN A 342 -16.09 8.59 -4.47
CA ASN A 342 -14.71 8.20 -4.76
C ASN A 342 -13.78 8.92 -3.78
N MET A 343 -13.02 8.15 -3.01
CA MET A 343 -12.09 8.68 -2.00
C MET A 343 -10.69 8.14 -2.25
N TYR A 344 -9.74 9.04 -2.39
CA TYR A 344 -8.33 8.74 -2.66
C TYR A 344 -7.49 9.09 -1.43
N ASN A 345 -6.91 8.08 -0.78
CA ASN A 345 -5.94 8.27 0.30
C ASN A 345 -4.56 8.48 -0.33
N VAL A 346 -3.92 9.63 -0.09
CA VAL A 346 -2.61 9.91 -0.66
C VAL A 346 -1.55 9.05 0.04
N LYS A 347 -0.84 8.25 -0.75
CA LYS A 347 0.27 7.40 -0.28
C LYS A 347 1.55 8.21 -0.07
N GLU A 348 2.32 7.85 0.95
CA GLU A 348 3.67 8.35 1.23
C GLU A 348 4.61 8.11 0.05
N LEU A 349 5.66 8.94 -0.08
CA LEU A 349 6.72 8.71 -1.07
C LEU A 349 7.47 7.43 -0.72
N ASN A 350 7.79 6.62 -1.73
CA ASN A 350 8.74 5.52 -1.53
C ASN A 350 10.15 6.07 -1.29
N ASP A 351 11.07 5.22 -0.84
CA ASP A 351 12.42 5.66 -0.48
C ASP A 351 13.17 6.32 -1.65
N LEU A 352 12.99 5.84 -2.88
CA LEU A 352 13.60 6.44 -4.08
C LEU A 352 13.06 7.85 -4.35
N GLU A 353 11.73 8.01 -4.34
CA GLU A 353 11.05 9.30 -4.48
C GLU A 353 11.44 10.26 -3.34
N ALA A 354 11.57 9.75 -2.12
CA ALA A 354 11.95 10.53 -0.95
C ALA A 354 13.41 11.02 -1.06
N HIS A 355 14.32 10.14 -1.49
CA HIS A 355 15.71 10.48 -1.77
C HIS A 355 15.83 11.53 -2.88
N GLU A 356 15.10 11.37 -3.98
CA GLU A 356 15.10 12.34 -5.07
C GLU A 356 14.61 13.71 -4.58
N LEU A 357 13.49 13.75 -3.84
CA LEU A 357 12.96 15.00 -3.31
C LEU A 357 13.92 15.65 -2.32
N LEU A 358 14.52 14.89 -1.41
CA LEU A 358 15.53 15.42 -0.48
C LEU A 358 16.71 16.02 -1.24
N THR A 359 17.22 15.29 -2.24
CA THR A 359 18.42 15.68 -2.99
C THR A 359 18.22 17.03 -3.68
N TRP A 360 17.05 17.23 -4.29
CA TRP A 360 16.68 18.50 -4.88
C TRP A 360 16.61 19.63 -3.86
N ASN A 361 16.06 19.39 -2.67
CA ASN A 361 15.90 20.43 -1.65
C ASN A 361 17.20 20.73 -0.89
N ALA A 362 18.12 19.78 -0.79
CA ALA A 362 19.38 19.94 -0.05
C ALA A 362 20.57 20.35 -0.93
N PHE A 363 20.66 19.81 -2.15
CA PHE A 363 21.80 20.02 -3.06
C PHE A 363 21.45 20.82 -4.31
N GLN A 364 20.17 21.11 -4.56
CA GLN A 364 19.68 21.83 -5.75
C GLN A 364 20.04 21.15 -7.08
N ARG A 365 20.21 19.82 -7.05
CA ARG A 365 20.52 18.97 -8.21
C ARG A 365 19.94 17.57 -8.03
N ASN A 366 20.12 16.70 -9.02
CA ASN A 366 19.54 15.36 -9.07
C ASN A 366 20.37 14.26 -8.35
N GLU A 367 21.59 14.56 -7.91
CA GLU A 367 22.46 13.60 -7.21
C GLU A 367 23.13 14.21 -5.97
N PRO A 368 23.27 13.48 -4.85
CA PRO A 368 23.95 13.99 -3.66
C PRO A 368 25.46 14.21 -3.92
N ASN A 369 26.12 14.95 -3.03
CA ASN A 369 27.59 15.00 -3.03
C ASN A 369 28.17 13.65 -2.57
N ALA A 370 29.34 13.27 -3.08
CA ALA A 370 30.05 12.09 -2.60
C ALA A 370 30.26 12.17 -1.08
N GLY A 371 29.92 11.11 -0.35
CA GLY A 371 29.99 11.04 1.12
C GLY A 371 28.72 11.42 1.88
N TYR A 372 27.64 11.85 1.20
CA TYR A 372 26.36 12.20 1.85
C TYR A 372 25.31 11.08 1.81
N ALA A 373 25.65 9.90 1.29
CA ALA A 373 24.68 8.82 1.08
C ALA A 373 24.04 8.35 2.40
N ASP A 374 24.87 8.01 3.39
CA ASP A 374 24.40 7.47 4.68
C ASP A 374 23.53 8.48 5.44
N VAL A 375 24.00 9.72 5.55
CA VAL A 375 23.25 10.78 6.22
C VAL A 375 21.96 11.15 5.47
N SER A 376 21.95 11.07 4.14
CA SER A 376 20.72 11.26 3.34
C SER A 376 19.72 10.14 3.59
N SER A 377 20.18 8.89 3.70
CA SER A 377 19.34 7.74 4.05
C SER A 377 18.75 7.90 5.45
N ARG A 378 19.51 8.41 6.43
CA ARG A 378 19.00 8.74 7.76
C ARG A 378 17.88 9.79 7.72
N VAL A 379 18.01 10.83 6.88
CA VAL A 379 16.93 11.83 6.68
C VAL A 379 15.68 11.18 6.07
N VAL A 380 15.84 10.32 5.07
CA VAL A 380 14.70 9.63 4.43
C VAL A 380 14.00 8.71 5.42
N GLN A 381 14.77 7.96 6.21
CA GLN A 381 14.24 7.11 7.28
C GLN A 381 13.51 7.92 8.35
N TYR A 382 14.01 9.09 8.73
CA TYR A 382 13.32 9.99 9.65
C TYR A 382 12.00 10.53 9.06
N ALA A 383 12.02 10.91 7.78
CA ALA A 383 10.87 11.53 7.13
C ALA A 383 9.76 10.52 6.79
N LYS A 384 10.09 9.22 6.65
CA LYS A 384 9.18 8.13 6.27
C LYS A 384 8.28 8.49 5.07
N GLY A 385 8.88 9.05 4.03
CA GLY A 385 8.16 9.41 2.81
C GLY A 385 7.24 10.63 2.91
N LEU A 386 7.27 11.40 4.01
CA LEU A 386 6.49 12.64 4.14
C LEU A 386 7.15 13.82 3.39
N PRO A 387 6.56 14.34 2.29
CA PRO A 387 7.17 15.38 1.47
C PRO A 387 7.49 16.67 2.22
N LEU A 388 6.63 17.08 3.16
CA LEU A 388 6.86 18.28 3.97
C LEU A 388 8.15 18.18 4.79
N ALA A 389 8.38 17.03 5.44
CA ALA A 389 9.56 16.84 6.27
C ALA A 389 10.84 16.89 5.42
N LEU A 390 10.85 16.19 4.28
CA LEU A 390 11.97 16.19 3.34
C LEU A 390 12.30 17.60 2.84
N LYS A 391 11.29 18.41 2.50
CA LYS A 391 11.49 19.79 2.06
C LYS A 391 12.04 20.70 3.16
N VAL A 392 11.46 20.63 4.36
CA VAL A 392 11.85 21.48 5.50
C VAL A 392 13.26 21.13 6.01
N ILE A 393 13.60 19.84 6.04
CA ILE A 393 14.92 19.37 6.44
C ILE A 393 15.93 19.65 5.34
N GLY A 394 15.65 19.27 4.10
CA GLY A 394 16.53 19.53 2.96
C GLY A 394 16.90 21.00 2.84
N SER A 395 15.92 21.90 2.95
CA SER A 395 16.15 23.35 2.90
C SER A 395 17.03 23.87 4.04
N ASP A 396 16.95 23.25 5.23
CA ASP A 396 17.77 23.62 6.38
C ASP A 396 19.23 23.17 6.25
N LEU A 397 19.44 22.10 5.49
CA LEU A 397 20.72 21.42 5.33
C LEU A 397 21.55 21.94 4.16
N ILE A 398 21.00 22.87 3.37
CA ILE A 398 21.68 23.51 2.23
C ILE A 398 23.03 24.10 2.69
N GLY A 399 24.11 23.68 2.03
CA GLY A 399 25.46 24.21 2.22
C GLY A 399 26.19 23.75 3.48
N LYS A 400 25.60 22.86 4.29
CA LYS A 400 26.21 22.29 5.49
C LYS A 400 27.10 21.08 5.19
N THR A 401 28.08 20.82 6.07
CA THR A 401 28.94 19.62 6.00
C THR A 401 28.23 18.36 6.48
N VAL A 402 28.79 17.17 6.20
CA VAL A 402 28.25 15.89 6.70
C VAL A 402 28.13 15.90 8.22
N ASP A 403 29.16 16.37 8.93
CA ASP A 403 29.14 16.46 10.40
C ASP A 403 28.01 17.37 10.91
N GLU A 404 27.77 18.50 10.22
CA GLU A 404 26.68 19.41 10.58
C GLU A 404 25.29 18.81 10.29
N TRP A 405 25.17 17.94 9.27
CA TRP A 405 23.94 17.19 9.01
C TRP A 405 23.65 16.20 10.15
N GLU A 406 24.65 15.44 10.58
CA GLU A 406 24.51 14.48 11.68
C GLU A 406 24.05 15.17 12.97
N HIS A 407 24.71 16.27 13.35
CA HIS A 407 24.32 17.04 14.53
C HIS A 407 22.92 17.68 14.41
N ALA A 408 22.53 18.09 13.19
CA ALA A 408 21.19 18.61 12.95
C ALA A 408 20.13 17.49 13.09
N LEU A 409 20.42 16.28 12.60
CA LEU A 409 19.52 15.13 12.71
C LEU A 409 19.38 14.66 14.15
N ASP A 410 20.47 14.61 14.93
CA ASP A 410 20.41 14.31 16.36
C ASP A 410 19.47 15.28 17.10
N LYS A 411 19.49 16.55 16.69
CA LYS A 411 18.55 17.56 17.20
C LYS A 411 17.12 17.31 16.73
N TYR A 412 16.90 16.95 15.45
CA TYR A 412 15.56 16.72 14.88
C TYR A 412 14.88 15.46 15.37
N GLU A 413 15.64 14.44 15.77
CA GLU A 413 15.13 13.22 16.39
C GLU A 413 14.70 13.45 17.84
N ARG A 414 15.33 14.41 18.52
CA ARG A 414 14.98 14.80 19.90
C ARG A 414 13.90 15.88 19.98
N ILE A 415 13.89 16.81 19.04
CA ILE A 415 13.00 17.98 19.04
C ILE A 415 12.43 18.14 17.63
N LEU A 416 11.14 17.86 17.49
CA LEU A 416 10.45 18.03 16.22
C LEU A 416 10.51 19.49 15.76
N LYS A 417 10.98 19.71 14.53
CA LYS A 417 11.12 21.05 13.95
C LYS A 417 9.77 21.75 13.87
N GLY A 418 9.73 23.01 14.30
CA GLY A 418 8.49 23.80 14.43
C GLY A 418 7.65 23.89 13.16
N ASP A 419 8.28 24.03 11.99
CA ASP A 419 7.56 24.11 10.71
C ASP A 419 6.82 22.81 10.37
N ILE A 420 7.39 21.65 10.71
CA ILE A 420 6.74 20.34 10.53
C ILE A 420 5.63 20.19 11.58
N MET A 421 5.96 20.47 12.83
CA MET A 421 5.04 20.41 13.97
C MET A 421 3.76 21.21 13.72
N ASN A 422 3.89 22.47 13.30
CA ASN A 422 2.75 23.38 13.08
C ASN A 422 1.77 22.84 12.03
N VAL A 423 2.28 22.17 10.98
CA VAL A 423 1.41 21.61 9.95
C VAL A 423 0.75 20.33 10.45
N LEU A 424 1.47 19.42 11.11
CA LEU A 424 0.90 18.15 11.57
C LEU A 424 -0.14 18.37 12.69
N ARG A 425 0.13 19.33 13.59
CA ARG A 425 -0.67 19.62 14.79
C ARG A 425 -2.09 20.12 14.49
N LEU A 426 -2.35 20.70 13.33
CA LEU A 426 -3.67 21.21 12.96
C LEU A 426 -4.79 20.17 13.14
N SER A 427 -4.55 18.91 12.77
CA SER A 427 -5.55 17.85 12.95
C SER A 427 -5.77 17.45 14.42
N TYR A 428 -4.76 17.67 15.28
CA TYR A 428 -4.82 17.39 16.71
C TYR A 428 -5.53 18.51 17.48
N ASP A 429 -5.25 19.77 17.15
CA ASP A 429 -5.83 20.92 17.88
C ASP A 429 -7.36 20.96 17.76
N ASP A 430 -7.91 20.46 16.65
CA ASP A 430 -9.35 20.28 16.36
C ASP A 430 -10.04 19.19 17.20
N LEU A 431 -9.29 18.37 17.96
CA LEU A 431 -9.84 17.29 18.78
C LEU A 431 -10.37 17.81 20.12
N GLU A 432 -11.36 17.11 20.66
CA GLU A 432 -11.83 17.28 22.04
C GLU A 432 -10.83 16.65 23.04
N ASP A 433 -10.90 17.05 24.31
CA ASP A 433 -9.89 16.70 25.32
C ASP A 433 -9.76 15.18 25.55
N ASN A 434 -10.86 14.44 25.44
CA ASN A 434 -10.85 12.98 25.57
C ASN A 434 -10.02 12.35 24.43
N GLU A 435 -10.29 12.72 23.17
CA GLU A 435 -9.57 12.23 22.00
C GLU A 435 -8.10 12.67 21.99
N LYS A 436 -7.82 13.89 22.46
CA LYS A 436 -6.44 14.38 22.64
C LYS A 436 -5.65 13.50 23.60
N ASN A 437 -6.24 13.14 24.75
CA ASN A 437 -5.57 12.28 25.72
C ASN A 437 -5.36 10.86 25.20
N VAL A 438 -6.35 10.29 24.52
CA VAL A 438 -6.22 8.97 23.86
C VAL A 438 -5.10 9.00 22.81
N PHE A 439 -5.02 10.06 22.00
CA PHE A 439 -3.94 10.23 21.03
C PHE A 439 -2.55 10.26 21.68
N LEU A 440 -2.39 11.04 22.76
CA LEU A 440 -1.11 11.15 23.48
C LEU A 440 -0.71 9.83 24.15
N ASP A 441 -1.65 9.07 24.68
CA ASP A 441 -1.39 7.74 25.26
C ASP A 441 -0.84 6.78 24.21
N ILE A 442 -1.48 6.76 23.03
CA ILE A 442 -1.05 5.89 21.94
C ILE A 442 0.33 6.32 21.44
N ALA A 443 0.54 7.61 21.22
CA ALA A 443 1.82 8.13 20.75
C ALA A 443 2.99 7.83 21.71
N CYS A 444 2.74 7.89 23.03
CA CYS A 444 3.76 7.64 24.03
C CYS A 444 3.97 6.15 24.34
N PHE A 445 2.90 5.35 24.37
CA PHE A 445 2.93 4.03 25.01
C PHE A 445 2.40 2.87 24.16
N PHE A 446 1.56 3.12 23.15
CA PHE A 446 0.78 2.06 22.49
C PHE A 446 0.90 2.00 20.97
N GLU A 447 1.87 2.68 20.36
CA GLU A 447 2.24 2.38 18.97
C GLU A 447 2.78 0.94 18.90
N GLY A 448 2.32 0.20 17.88
CA GLY A 448 2.67 -1.21 17.67
C GLY A 448 1.93 -2.19 18.59
N GLU A 449 1.16 -1.72 19.58
CA GLU A 449 0.47 -2.59 20.52
C GLU A 449 -0.87 -3.13 19.98
N CYS A 450 -1.24 -4.31 20.47
CA CYS A 450 -2.50 -4.98 20.14
C CYS A 450 -3.71 -4.13 20.56
N TRP A 451 -4.59 -3.84 19.60
CA TRP A 451 -5.75 -2.96 19.75
C TRP A 451 -6.67 -3.40 20.90
N GLU A 452 -6.92 -4.69 21.09
CA GLU A 452 -7.77 -5.17 22.18
C GLU A 452 -7.22 -4.84 23.58
N CYS A 453 -5.89 -4.89 23.74
CA CYS A 453 -5.23 -4.53 25.00
C CYS A 453 -5.33 -3.02 25.24
N VAL A 454 -5.09 -2.24 24.19
CA VAL A 454 -5.19 -0.77 24.21
C VAL A 454 -6.63 -0.35 24.53
N GLU A 455 -7.63 -0.94 23.87
CA GLU A 455 -9.04 -0.63 24.07
C GLU A 455 -9.46 -0.83 25.53
N LYS A 456 -9.17 -1.99 26.12
CA LYS A 456 -9.55 -2.28 27.51
C LYS A 456 -8.83 -1.37 28.50
N THR A 457 -7.56 -1.07 28.25
CA THR A 457 -6.77 -0.14 29.06
C THR A 457 -7.38 1.25 29.04
N LEU A 458 -7.75 1.76 27.87
CA LEU A 458 -8.36 3.08 27.72
C LEU A 458 -9.74 3.14 28.38
N ILE A 459 -10.58 2.10 28.26
CA ILE A 459 -11.86 1.99 28.99
C ILE A 459 -11.61 2.06 30.50
N ALA A 460 -10.62 1.33 30.99
CA ALA A 460 -10.27 1.29 32.40
C ALA A 460 -9.72 2.61 32.94
N CYS A 461 -9.11 3.42 32.08
CA CYS A 461 -8.69 4.80 32.36
C CYS A 461 -9.85 5.80 32.31
N GLY A 462 -11.07 5.37 31.98
CA GLY A 462 -12.26 6.23 31.90
C GLY A 462 -12.48 6.89 30.54
N PHE A 463 -11.77 6.48 29.49
CA PHE A 463 -11.93 7.00 28.14
C PHE A 463 -12.98 6.23 27.31
N PHE A 464 -13.34 6.80 26.16
CA PHE A 464 -14.26 6.20 25.19
C PHE A 464 -13.53 5.77 23.90
N PRO A 465 -12.76 4.66 23.91
CA PRO A 465 -11.82 4.33 22.83
C PRO A 465 -12.46 4.10 21.47
N LYS A 466 -13.60 3.39 21.38
CA LYS A 466 -14.27 3.14 20.09
C LYS A 466 -14.60 4.41 19.33
N HIS A 467 -15.13 5.42 20.03
CA HIS A 467 -15.44 6.72 19.46
C HIS A 467 -14.16 7.51 19.15
N SER A 468 -13.21 7.49 20.08
CA SER A 468 -11.97 8.26 19.98
C SER A 468 -11.10 7.79 18.82
N ILE A 469 -10.86 6.48 18.69
CA ILE A 469 -10.11 5.88 17.58
C ILE A 469 -10.76 6.18 16.25
N ARG A 470 -12.09 6.07 16.15
CA ARG A 470 -12.78 6.40 14.91
C ARG A 470 -12.54 7.85 14.49
N LYS A 471 -12.66 8.81 15.43
CA LYS A 471 -12.34 10.23 15.16
C LYS A 471 -10.87 10.42 14.75
N LEU A 472 -9.94 9.74 15.41
CA LEU A 472 -8.51 9.83 15.09
C LEU A 472 -8.19 9.24 13.69
N GLN A 473 -8.81 8.12 13.32
CA GLN A 473 -8.74 7.54 11.97
C GLN A 473 -9.37 8.48 10.92
N ASP A 474 -10.52 9.06 11.24
CA ASP A 474 -11.20 10.03 10.37
C ASP A 474 -10.32 11.25 10.11
N ARG A 475 -9.51 11.69 11.10
CA ARG A 475 -8.52 12.78 11.00
C ARG A 475 -7.15 12.35 10.46
N CYS A 476 -7.03 11.09 10.01
CA CYS A 476 -5.81 10.47 9.50
C CYS A 476 -4.64 10.41 10.51
N LEU A 477 -4.89 10.56 11.81
CA LEU A 477 -3.81 10.61 12.83
C LEU A 477 -3.31 9.23 13.24
N LEU A 478 -4.10 8.18 13.02
CA LEU A 478 -3.71 6.79 13.31
C LEU A 478 -4.46 5.83 12.39
N THR A 479 -3.94 4.61 12.31
CA THR A 479 -4.61 3.46 11.68
C THR A 479 -4.67 2.30 12.67
N VAL A 480 -5.63 1.40 12.46
CA VAL A 480 -5.66 0.10 13.14
C VAL A 480 -5.50 -0.93 12.04
N ASP A 481 -4.36 -1.60 12.05
CA ASP A 481 -4.09 -2.67 11.11
C ASP A 481 -5.04 -3.84 11.41
N LYS A 482 -5.90 -4.18 10.45
CA LYS A 482 -6.89 -5.24 10.62
C LYS A 482 -6.29 -6.64 10.52
N GLN A 483 -5.13 -6.78 9.86
CA GLN A 483 -4.48 -8.08 9.68
C GLN A 483 -3.79 -8.50 10.96
N ASN A 484 -3.02 -7.57 11.55
CA ASN A 484 -2.25 -7.82 12.76
C ASN A 484 -2.95 -7.36 14.05
N ASN A 485 -4.10 -6.69 13.94
CA ASN A 485 -4.86 -6.12 15.06
C ASN A 485 -4.02 -5.18 15.95
N VAL A 486 -3.13 -4.39 15.36
CA VAL A 486 -2.25 -3.44 16.08
C VAL A 486 -2.58 -1.99 15.73
N VAL A 487 -2.33 -1.09 16.68
CA VAL A 487 -2.47 0.36 16.48
C VAL A 487 -1.18 0.90 15.87
N ARG A 488 -1.30 1.68 14.79
CA ARG A 488 -0.16 2.28 14.09
C ARG A 488 -0.35 3.79 13.96
N MET A 489 0.77 4.51 14.07
CA MET A 489 0.86 5.93 13.78
C MET A 489 2.04 6.14 12.83
N HIS A 490 1.93 7.10 11.92
CA HIS A 490 3.10 7.55 11.17
C HIS A 490 4.13 8.13 12.16
N ASP A 491 5.41 7.84 11.99
CA ASP A 491 6.50 8.18 12.93
C ASP A 491 6.50 9.67 13.30
N LEU A 492 6.41 10.58 12.32
CA LEU A 492 6.31 12.01 12.58
C LEU A 492 5.02 12.46 13.30
N ILE A 493 3.91 11.72 13.17
CA ILE A 493 2.69 11.96 13.95
C ILE A 493 2.88 11.49 15.39
N GLN A 494 3.51 10.34 15.60
CA GLN A 494 3.89 9.86 16.94
C GLN A 494 4.85 10.85 17.61
N HIS A 495 5.88 11.29 16.88
CA HIS A 495 6.84 12.27 17.36
C HIS A 495 6.16 13.61 17.68
N MET A 496 5.21 14.06 16.87
CA MET A 496 4.38 15.24 17.17
C MET A 496 3.66 15.07 18.51
N GLY A 497 3.05 13.91 18.78
CA GLY A 497 2.41 13.63 20.09
C GLY A 497 3.39 13.67 21.26
N ARG A 498 4.57 13.07 21.10
CA ARG A 498 5.64 13.08 22.09
C ARG A 498 6.21 14.49 22.36
N GLU A 499 6.33 15.32 21.33
CA GLU A 499 6.76 16.72 21.45
C GLU A 499 5.70 17.59 22.16
N ILE A 500 4.39 17.34 21.94
CA ILE A 500 3.32 18.03 22.69
C ILE A 500 3.49 17.80 24.19
N VAL A 501 3.74 16.56 24.60
CA VAL A 501 4.00 16.20 26.01
C VAL A 501 5.27 16.88 26.52
N ARG A 502 6.35 16.91 25.73
CA ARG A 502 7.59 17.59 26.11
C ARG A 502 7.38 19.10 26.35
N GLN A 503 6.50 19.73 25.57
CA GLN A 503 6.15 21.14 25.67
C GLN A 503 5.31 21.51 26.89
N GLU A 504 4.68 20.54 27.58
CA GLU A 504 4.00 20.80 28.87
C GLU A 504 4.98 21.36 29.91
N SER A 505 6.23 20.92 29.87
CA SER A 505 7.32 21.45 30.69
C SER A 505 8.68 21.11 30.04
N ILE A 506 9.26 22.09 29.35
CA ILE A 506 10.49 21.88 28.57
C ILE A 506 11.66 21.51 29.48
N SER A 507 11.86 22.25 30.59
CA SER A 507 13.04 22.12 31.45
C SER A 507 12.91 21.11 32.58
N ASP A 508 11.69 20.73 32.95
CA ASP A 508 11.42 19.93 34.14
C ASP A 508 10.47 18.77 33.78
N PRO A 509 11.02 17.57 33.52
CA PRO A 509 10.24 16.39 33.16
C PRO A 509 9.23 15.99 34.24
N SER A 510 9.50 16.27 35.52
CA SER A 510 8.61 15.91 36.64
C SER A 510 7.23 16.59 36.59
N LYS A 511 7.10 17.66 35.80
CA LYS A 511 5.85 18.41 35.62
C LYS A 511 5.01 17.97 34.41
N ARG A 512 5.49 17.00 33.63
CA ARG A 512 4.81 16.46 32.44
C ARG A 512 3.82 15.35 32.83
N SER A 513 2.79 15.19 32.02
CA SER A 513 1.74 14.17 32.17
C SER A 513 2.23 12.77 31.80
N ARG A 514 3.15 12.66 30.83
CA ARG A 514 3.68 11.40 30.31
C ARG A 514 5.18 11.48 30.20
N LEU A 515 5.87 10.40 30.58
CA LEU A 515 7.30 10.25 30.41
C LEU A 515 7.57 9.02 29.56
N TRP A 516 8.26 9.21 28.44
CA TRP A 516 8.53 8.15 27.46
C TRP A 516 10.00 8.10 27.05
N PHE A 517 10.75 9.19 27.25
CA PHE A 517 12.17 9.26 26.93
C PHE A 517 12.98 8.76 28.12
N HIS A 518 13.79 7.73 27.92
CA HIS A 518 14.44 7.02 29.02
C HIS A 518 15.33 7.91 29.90
N GLU A 519 16.06 8.88 29.34
CA GLU A 519 16.90 9.80 30.13
C GLU A 519 16.07 10.66 31.09
N ASP A 520 14.94 11.18 30.61
CA ASP A 520 14.02 11.97 31.42
C ASP A 520 13.39 11.12 32.54
N VAL A 521 13.03 9.88 32.21
CA VAL A 521 12.48 8.93 33.20
C VAL A 521 13.52 8.60 34.26
N LEU A 522 14.74 8.24 33.86
CA LEU A 522 15.84 7.93 34.78
C LEU A 522 16.10 9.11 35.72
N HIS A 523 16.19 10.34 35.20
CA HIS A 523 16.39 11.54 36.00
C HIS A 523 15.28 11.73 37.04
N VAL A 524 14.00 11.56 36.65
CA VAL A 524 12.87 11.69 37.57
C VAL A 524 12.88 10.61 38.67
N LEU A 525 13.25 9.38 38.31
CA LEU A 525 13.30 8.24 39.24
C LEU A 525 14.50 8.33 40.20
N SER A 526 15.69 8.66 39.71
CA SER A 526 16.93 8.73 40.52
C SER A 526 16.91 9.91 41.49
N GLU A 527 16.44 11.08 41.06
CA GLU A 527 16.37 12.29 41.88
C GLU A 527 15.10 12.36 42.74
N ASN A 528 14.29 11.30 42.75
CA ASN A 528 13.06 11.20 43.54
C ASN A 528 12.07 12.37 43.27
N MET A 529 12.02 12.84 42.02
CA MET A 529 11.24 14.00 41.58
C MET A 529 9.80 13.66 41.18
N GLY A 530 9.34 12.42 41.35
CA GLY A 530 7.98 12.01 40.99
C GLY A 530 6.88 12.91 41.57
N THR A 531 5.94 13.33 40.74
CA THR A 531 4.78 14.17 41.12
C THR A 531 3.46 13.50 40.76
N ASP A 532 2.35 14.02 41.30
CA ASP A 532 0.99 13.60 40.96
C ASP A 532 0.55 14.03 39.55
N ARG A 533 1.34 14.82 38.82
CA ARG A 533 1.06 15.17 37.42
C ARG A 533 1.34 14.01 36.47
N ILE A 534 2.25 13.12 36.83
CA ILE A 534 2.67 12.01 35.98
C ILE A 534 1.57 10.95 35.98
N GLU A 535 0.99 10.73 34.80
CA GLU A 535 -0.05 9.73 34.54
C GLU A 535 0.51 8.48 33.85
N GLY A 536 1.61 8.58 33.12
CA GLY A 536 2.19 7.44 32.41
C GLY A 536 3.71 7.48 32.35
N ILE A 537 4.33 6.32 32.49
CA ILE A 537 5.78 6.14 32.36
C ILE A 537 6.08 4.97 31.43
N MET A 538 7.02 5.19 30.50
CA MET A 538 7.69 4.15 29.74
C MET A 538 9.20 4.32 29.88
N LEU A 539 9.82 3.37 30.58
CA LEU A 539 11.27 3.22 30.66
C LEU A 539 11.65 2.07 29.73
N ASP A 540 12.25 2.40 28.59
CA ASP A 540 12.74 1.41 27.63
C ASP A 540 14.22 1.75 27.37
N LEU A 541 15.12 0.95 27.94
CA LEU A 541 16.56 1.17 27.80
C LEU A 541 17.10 0.49 26.53
N PRO A 542 18.09 1.09 25.83
CA PRO A 542 18.72 0.45 24.68
C PRO A 542 19.42 -0.86 25.02
N GLU A 543 19.96 -0.96 26.23
CA GLU A 543 20.66 -2.12 26.76
C GLU A 543 20.18 -2.40 28.18
N GLU A 544 20.14 -3.67 28.56
CA GLU A 544 19.71 -4.08 29.89
C GLU A 544 20.64 -3.51 30.97
N LYS A 545 20.07 -2.80 31.94
CA LYS A 545 20.86 -2.14 32.99
C LYS A 545 20.15 -2.08 34.33
N GLN A 546 20.94 -2.18 35.41
CA GLN A 546 20.48 -1.86 36.76
C GLN A 546 20.18 -0.36 36.89
N VAL A 547 18.98 -0.04 37.36
CA VAL A 547 18.56 1.33 37.66
C VAL A 547 18.52 1.52 39.18
N GLU A 548 19.38 2.42 39.67
CA GLU A 548 19.31 2.91 41.05
C GLU A 548 18.18 3.93 41.18
N TRP A 549 17.32 3.74 42.18
CA TRP A 549 16.19 4.64 42.40
C TRP A 549 15.71 4.61 43.85
N SER A 550 14.89 5.60 44.21
CA SER A 550 14.18 5.62 45.49
C SER A 550 12.86 4.87 45.38
N CYS A 551 12.69 3.76 46.12
CA CYS A 551 11.46 2.95 46.18
C CYS A 551 10.17 3.72 46.53
N ALA A 552 10.30 4.90 47.13
CA ALA A 552 9.19 5.78 47.47
C ALA A 552 8.70 6.67 46.29
N VAL A 553 9.44 6.75 45.18
CA VAL A 553 9.17 7.74 44.12
C VAL A 553 7.84 7.49 43.40
N LEU A 554 7.52 6.23 43.09
CA LEU A 554 6.24 5.87 42.46
C LEU A 554 5.05 6.12 43.39
N GLY A 555 5.26 5.99 44.70
CA GLY A 555 4.23 6.30 45.71
C GLY A 555 3.80 7.77 45.70
N LYS A 556 4.63 8.69 45.20
CA LYS A 556 4.28 10.11 45.03
C LYS A 556 3.38 10.36 43.81
N MET A 557 3.41 9.47 42.81
CA MET A 557 2.71 9.61 41.53
C MET A 557 1.28 9.06 41.60
N LYS A 558 0.41 9.72 42.36
CA LYS A 558 -0.94 9.23 42.69
C LYS A 558 -1.88 9.07 41.48
N ASN A 559 -1.60 9.73 40.35
CA ASN A 559 -2.40 9.65 39.13
C ASN A 559 -1.80 8.70 38.08
N LEU A 560 -0.72 7.98 38.41
CA LEU A 560 -0.09 7.03 37.50
C LEU A 560 -1.10 5.92 37.13
N ARG A 561 -1.33 5.77 35.83
CA ARG A 561 -2.27 4.82 35.21
C ARG A 561 -1.60 3.85 34.24
N ILE A 562 -0.45 4.20 33.68
CA ILE A 562 0.32 3.36 32.75
C ILE A 562 1.77 3.28 33.22
N LEU A 563 2.30 2.07 33.37
CA LEU A 563 3.72 1.84 33.66
C LEU A 563 4.25 0.75 32.74
N LYS A 564 5.25 1.10 31.92
CA LYS A 564 6.00 0.21 31.04
C LYS A 564 7.48 0.27 31.40
N ILE A 565 8.10 -0.88 31.66
CA ILE A 565 9.52 -0.96 31.98
C ILE A 565 10.12 -2.15 31.21
N ARG A 566 11.09 -1.86 30.35
CA ARG A 566 11.78 -2.79 29.46
C ARG A 566 13.28 -2.57 29.55
N ASN A 567 14.06 -3.65 29.42
CA ASN A 567 15.52 -3.62 29.53
C ASN A 567 16.04 -2.94 30.82
N ALA A 568 15.30 -2.98 31.93
CA ALA A 568 15.70 -2.32 33.16
C ALA A 568 15.27 -3.13 34.40
N TYR A 569 16.23 -3.39 35.29
CA TYR A 569 15.98 -4.02 36.59
C TYR A 569 16.36 -3.08 37.73
N PHE A 570 15.59 -3.07 38.81
CA PHE A 570 15.79 -2.09 39.90
C PHE A 570 16.62 -2.66 41.03
N SER A 571 17.37 -1.79 41.70
CA SER A 571 18.13 -2.15 42.91
C SER A 571 17.25 -2.62 44.07
N ASP A 572 16.02 -2.11 44.17
CA ASP A 572 15.08 -2.41 45.24
C ASP A 572 13.62 -2.41 44.74
N ALA A 573 12.76 -3.14 45.45
CA ALA A 573 11.33 -3.18 45.19
C ALA A 573 10.64 -1.89 45.67
N PRO A 574 9.76 -1.28 44.85
CA PRO A 574 9.00 -0.09 45.18
C PRO A 574 7.98 -0.35 46.29
N GLU A 575 7.77 0.64 47.15
CA GLU A 575 6.95 0.47 48.37
C GLU A 575 5.45 0.48 48.07
N HIS A 576 5.03 1.34 47.15
CA HIS A 576 3.63 1.59 46.82
C HIS A 576 3.45 1.93 45.34
N LEU A 577 2.40 1.36 44.72
CA LEU A 577 1.90 1.78 43.42
C LEU A 577 0.65 2.65 43.56
N SER A 578 0.46 3.52 42.56
CA SER A 578 -0.77 4.29 42.39
C SER A 578 -2.00 3.40 42.36
N SER A 579 -3.07 3.83 43.05
CA SER A 579 -4.36 3.13 42.99
C SER A 579 -5.09 3.27 41.66
N ASN A 580 -4.59 4.14 40.78
CA ASN A 580 -5.15 4.39 39.46
C ASN A 580 -4.50 3.54 38.35
N LEU A 581 -3.51 2.69 38.68
CA LEU A 581 -2.77 1.90 37.70
C LEU A 581 -3.65 0.93 36.92
N LYS A 582 -3.72 1.06 35.59
CA LYS A 582 -4.53 0.22 34.69
C LYS A 582 -3.71 -0.68 33.79
N PHE A 583 -2.50 -0.27 33.46
CA PHE A 583 -1.59 -1.01 32.61
C PHE A 583 -0.23 -1.12 33.28
N LEU A 584 0.24 -2.35 33.48
CA LEU A 584 1.56 -2.66 34.00
C LEU A 584 2.23 -3.66 33.06
N ASP A 585 3.34 -3.26 32.45
CA ASP A 585 4.18 -4.09 31.58
C ASP A 585 5.62 -3.94 32.05
N CYS A 586 6.19 -5.06 32.48
CA CYS A 586 7.39 -5.08 33.28
C CYS A 586 8.27 -6.27 32.90
N GLU A 587 9.49 -5.98 32.49
CA GLU A 587 10.51 -6.96 32.12
C GLU A 587 11.67 -6.94 33.14
N ASN A 588 12.12 -8.10 33.64
CA ASN A 588 13.33 -8.24 34.48
C ASN A 588 13.34 -7.51 35.86
N ILE A 589 12.21 -7.14 36.45
CA ILE A 589 12.20 -6.02 37.43
C ILE A 589 12.79 -6.28 38.83
N PHE A 590 12.87 -7.51 39.36
CA PHE A 590 13.18 -7.69 40.81
C PHE A 590 14.30 -8.70 41.14
N PRO A 591 15.43 -8.23 41.70
CA PRO A 591 16.35 -9.12 42.41
C PRO A 591 15.75 -9.53 43.77
N CYS A 592 15.40 -10.82 43.87
CA CYS A 592 15.43 -11.62 45.11
C CYS A 592 14.46 -11.33 46.27
N LYS A 593 13.37 -10.54 46.13
CA LYS A 593 12.29 -10.48 47.15
C LYS A 593 10.89 -10.64 46.53
N PRO A 594 10.00 -11.46 47.12
CA PRO A 594 8.61 -11.55 46.66
C PRO A 594 7.97 -10.16 46.67
N LEU A 595 7.25 -9.83 45.59
CA LEU A 595 6.47 -8.59 45.51
C LEU A 595 5.65 -8.42 46.80
N PRO A 596 5.78 -7.29 47.53
CA PRO A 596 5.01 -7.08 48.74
C PRO A 596 3.52 -7.23 48.43
N THR A 597 2.76 -7.97 49.24
CA THR A 597 1.30 -8.11 49.06
C THR A 597 0.57 -6.75 49.08
N THR A 598 1.17 -5.71 49.66
CA THR A 598 0.71 -4.31 49.63
C THR A 598 0.85 -3.64 48.26
N TYR A 599 1.68 -4.17 47.37
CA TYR A 599 2.03 -3.60 46.06
C TYR A 599 0.89 -3.69 45.03
N ILE A 600 0.13 -4.78 45.08
CA ILE A 600 -0.98 -5.09 44.16
C ILE A 600 -2.33 -4.63 44.74
N GLN A 601 -2.41 -4.39 46.06
CA GLN A 601 -3.63 -3.98 46.77
C GLN A 601 -4.22 -2.63 46.32
N SER A 602 -3.40 -1.72 45.79
CA SER A 602 -3.85 -0.37 45.43
C SER A 602 -4.34 -0.25 43.99
N GLY A 603 -3.61 -0.78 43.00
CA GLY A 603 -3.72 -0.39 41.58
C GLY A 603 -4.94 -0.89 40.80
N LYS A 604 -5.40 -2.12 41.06
CA LYS A 604 -6.44 -2.80 40.24
C LYS A 604 -6.15 -2.71 38.72
N PRO A 605 -5.01 -3.25 38.22
CA PRO A 605 -4.68 -3.23 36.80
C PRO A 605 -5.68 -4.06 35.99
N VAL A 606 -5.91 -3.62 34.75
CA VAL A 606 -6.77 -4.31 33.77
C VAL A 606 -5.92 -5.11 32.79
N VAL A 607 -4.66 -4.70 32.58
CA VAL A 607 -3.62 -5.44 31.87
C VAL A 607 -2.40 -5.56 32.77
N LEU A 608 -1.91 -6.78 32.94
CA LEU A 608 -0.67 -7.10 33.64
C LEU A 608 0.21 -7.96 32.74
N ARG A 609 1.41 -7.49 32.42
CA ARG A 609 2.45 -8.24 31.73
C ARG A 609 3.72 -8.25 32.56
N LEU A 610 4.21 -9.44 32.86
CA LEU A 610 5.45 -9.68 33.60
C LEU A 610 6.30 -10.63 32.75
N HIS A 611 7.34 -10.10 32.12
CA HIS A 611 8.25 -10.82 31.23
C HIS A 611 9.60 -11.05 31.91
N ASP A 612 10.23 -12.18 31.60
CA ASP A 612 11.59 -12.58 31.97
C ASP A 612 11.96 -12.25 33.43
N SER A 613 11.49 -13.04 34.39
CA SER A 613 11.78 -12.81 35.82
C SER A 613 12.60 -13.95 36.43
N LEU A 614 13.83 -14.12 35.94
CA LEU A 614 14.82 -15.17 36.24
C LEU A 614 15.16 -15.45 37.73
N HIS A 615 14.53 -14.76 38.69
CA HIS A 615 14.90 -14.76 40.11
C HIS A 615 13.78 -15.12 41.09
N PHE A 616 12.58 -15.50 40.64
CA PHE A 616 11.51 -15.96 41.54
C PHE A 616 11.55 -17.48 41.74
N SER A 617 11.88 -17.91 42.97
CA SER A 617 11.80 -19.32 43.38
C SER A 617 10.38 -19.76 43.71
N GLU A 618 9.52 -18.85 44.19
CA GLU A 618 8.08 -19.09 44.45
C GLU A 618 7.31 -17.77 44.30
N PHE A 619 6.39 -17.67 43.33
CA PHE A 619 5.46 -16.55 43.20
C PHE A 619 4.01 -17.03 43.43
N THR A 620 3.37 -16.55 44.50
CA THR A 620 1.95 -16.82 44.78
C THR A 620 1.14 -15.54 44.60
N LEU A 621 0.38 -15.45 43.49
CA LEU A 621 -0.64 -14.40 43.34
C LEU A 621 -1.75 -14.68 44.36
N CYS A 622 -1.85 -13.83 45.37
CA CYS A 622 -2.87 -14.00 46.38
C CYS A 622 -4.26 -13.77 45.77
N GLN A 623 -5.18 -14.72 46.01
CA GLN A 623 -6.39 -14.98 45.24
C GLN A 623 -7.51 -13.90 45.32
N THR A 624 -7.26 -12.76 45.96
CA THR A 624 -8.29 -11.75 46.28
C THR A 624 -8.17 -10.43 45.51
N PHE A 625 -7.25 -10.30 44.55
CA PHE A 625 -6.73 -8.99 44.13
C PHE A 625 -7.02 -8.54 42.68
N PHE A 626 -7.66 -9.35 41.82
CA PHE A 626 -7.74 -9.08 40.37
C PHE A 626 -9.14 -9.18 39.74
N GLU A 627 -10.18 -8.74 40.45
CA GLU A 627 -11.58 -8.74 39.94
C GLU A 627 -11.82 -7.94 38.64
N CYS A 628 -10.84 -7.14 38.19
CA CYS A 628 -10.93 -6.30 36.99
C CYS A 628 -9.92 -6.66 35.90
N LEU A 629 -9.11 -7.70 36.11
CA LEU A 629 -8.05 -8.10 35.18
C LEU A 629 -8.67 -8.73 33.94
N THR A 630 -8.27 -8.24 32.76
CA THR A 630 -8.79 -8.72 31.46
C THR A 630 -7.70 -9.31 30.58
N SER A 631 -6.44 -9.00 30.85
CA SER A 631 -5.28 -9.56 30.16
C SER A 631 -4.17 -9.82 31.17
N LEU A 632 -3.66 -11.05 31.17
CA LEU A 632 -2.54 -11.48 32.00
C LEU A 632 -1.48 -12.14 31.12
N ASP A 633 -0.26 -11.63 31.18
CA ASP A 633 0.90 -12.23 30.53
C ASP A 633 1.99 -12.49 31.56
N LEU A 634 2.41 -13.74 31.66
CA LEU A 634 3.43 -14.24 32.59
C LEU A 634 4.53 -15.01 31.83
N SER A 635 4.79 -14.65 30.58
CA SER A 635 5.73 -15.37 29.72
C SER A 635 7.21 -15.27 30.21
N ILE A 636 7.72 -16.42 30.69
CA ILE A 636 9.10 -16.88 31.07
C ILE A 636 9.79 -16.09 32.22
N SER A 637 10.57 -16.61 33.19
CA SER A 637 11.02 -17.94 33.67
C SER A 637 10.93 -17.98 35.21
N GLY A 638 10.31 -19.02 35.80
CA GLY A 638 10.27 -19.23 37.26
C GLY A 638 9.12 -20.13 37.74
N PHE A 639 9.24 -20.67 38.96
CA PHE A 639 8.23 -21.55 39.59
C PHE A 639 7.00 -20.71 40.00
N ILE A 640 5.90 -20.78 39.24
CA ILE A 640 4.66 -20.07 39.54
C ILE A 640 3.56 -21.06 39.93
N VAL A 641 3.04 -20.93 41.16
CA VAL A 641 1.79 -21.58 41.57
C VAL A 641 0.67 -20.55 41.42
N TYR A 642 -0.10 -20.67 40.33
CA TYR A 642 -1.22 -19.77 40.02
C TYR A 642 -2.56 -20.51 40.00
N SER A 643 -3.58 -19.91 40.64
CA SER A 643 -4.98 -20.37 40.52
C SER A 643 -5.81 -19.31 39.81
N ILE A 644 -6.42 -19.69 38.68
CA ILE A 644 -7.25 -18.79 37.85
C ILE A 644 -8.70 -18.69 38.38
N GLU A 645 -9.07 -19.44 39.42
CA GLU A 645 -10.47 -19.70 39.81
C GLU A 645 -11.37 -18.48 40.14
N LYS A 646 -10.82 -17.25 40.21
CA LYS A 646 -11.55 -16.02 40.57
C LYS A 646 -11.50 -14.90 39.52
N HIS A 647 -11.09 -15.18 38.28
CA HIS A 647 -10.90 -14.16 37.23
C HIS A 647 -11.97 -14.23 36.14
N ASP A 648 -13.23 -14.01 36.50
CA ASP A 648 -14.39 -14.12 35.60
C ASP A 648 -14.36 -13.17 34.37
N LYS A 649 -13.59 -12.08 34.43
CA LYS A 649 -13.43 -11.09 33.35
C LYS A 649 -12.18 -11.29 32.49
N LEU A 650 -11.39 -12.34 32.72
CA LEU A 650 -10.15 -12.58 31.98
C LEU A 650 -10.48 -12.96 30.53
N VAL A 651 -9.87 -12.25 29.58
CA VAL A 651 -10.08 -12.46 28.14
C VAL A 651 -8.82 -12.99 27.45
N ALA A 652 -7.65 -12.60 27.93
CA ALA A 652 -6.37 -13.07 27.41
C ALA A 652 -5.48 -13.56 28.55
N LEU A 653 -4.90 -14.75 28.39
CA LEU A 653 -3.94 -15.35 29.30
C LEU A 653 -2.75 -15.91 28.52
N SER A 654 -1.55 -15.45 28.84
CA SER A 654 -0.29 -16.04 28.37
C SER A 654 0.54 -16.48 29.58
N ALA A 655 0.97 -17.73 29.60
CA ALA A 655 1.78 -18.32 30.66
C ALA A 655 2.86 -19.24 30.07
N SER A 656 3.50 -18.81 28.98
CA SER A 656 4.50 -19.63 28.31
C SER A 656 5.75 -19.82 29.19
N CYS A 657 6.14 -21.07 29.53
CA CYS A 657 7.25 -21.30 30.48
C CYS A 657 7.74 -22.76 30.65
N SER A 658 9.05 -22.96 30.77
CA SER A 658 9.69 -24.26 31.07
C SER A 658 9.70 -24.66 32.57
N GLY A 659 8.75 -24.21 33.41
CA GLY A 659 8.86 -24.39 34.87
C GLY A 659 7.58 -24.32 35.72
N VAL A 660 6.37 -24.30 35.14
CA VAL A 660 5.12 -24.28 35.94
C VAL A 660 4.72 -25.69 36.38
N GLU A 661 4.92 -25.99 37.67
CA GLU A 661 4.21 -27.04 38.38
C GLU A 661 3.00 -26.43 39.10
N GLY A 662 1.84 -26.47 38.45
CA GLY A 662 0.59 -25.94 39.01
C GLY A 662 -0.58 -26.87 38.73
N SER A 663 -1.43 -27.09 39.73
CA SER A 663 -2.76 -27.66 39.50
C SER A 663 -3.64 -26.58 38.87
N TRP A 664 -3.82 -26.62 37.56
CA TRP A 664 -4.85 -25.84 36.86
C TRP A 664 -6.21 -26.42 37.22
N LEU A 665 -6.73 -26.07 38.40
CA LEU A 665 -7.87 -26.79 39.02
C LEU A 665 -9.14 -26.78 38.15
N SER A 666 -9.38 -25.73 37.35
CA SER A 666 -10.43 -25.67 36.32
C SER A 666 -10.43 -24.34 35.53
N PHE A 667 -10.78 -24.38 34.24
CA PHE A 667 -11.09 -23.20 33.40
C PHE A 667 -12.57 -22.79 33.44
N GLU A 668 -13.42 -23.48 34.21
CA GLU A 668 -14.86 -23.19 34.30
C GLU A 668 -15.18 -21.79 34.86
N ASN A 669 -14.26 -21.23 35.64
CA ASN A 669 -14.45 -19.92 36.29
C ASN A 669 -13.94 -18.74 35.44
N VAL A 670 -13.50 -18.98 34.20
CA VAL A 670 -12.98 -17.96 33.27
C VAL A 670 -13.62 -18.03 31.88
N PRO A 671 -14.97 -17.88 31.78
CA PRO A 671 -15.71 -18.11 30.54
C PRO A 671 -15.46 -17.08 29.42
N GLU A 672 -14.88 -15.92 29.75
CA GLU A 672 -14.65 -14.82 28.80
C GLU A 672 -13.30 -14.95 28.04
N ILE A 673 -12.50 -15.99 28.31
CA ILE A 673 -11.21 -16.19 27.64
C ILE A 673 -11.41 -16.39 26.14
N ARG A 674 -10.66 -15.60 25.36
CA ARG A 674 -10.57 -15.67 23.89
C ARG A 674 -9.20 -16.12 23.43
N LYS A 675 -8.15 -15.66 24.12
CA LYS A 675 -6.74 -15.94 23.78
C LYS A 675 -6.06 -16.66 24.93
N LEU A 676 -5.54 -17.86 24.66
CA LEU A 676 -4.82 -18.66 25.63
C LEU A 676 -3.47 -19.11 25.04
N ASN A 677 -2.37 -18.69 25.65
CA ASN A 677 -1.03 -19.13 25.30
C ASN A 677 -0.40 -19.88 26.49
N LEU A 678 -0.13 -21.16 26.28
CA LEU A 678 0.53 -22.07 27.22
C LEU A 678 1.75 -22.71 26.54
N SER A 679 2.42 -22.01 25.63
CA SER A 679 3.58 -22.54 24.92
C SER A 679 4.78 -22.81 25.85
N TYR A 680 5.59 -23.80 25.51
CA TYR A 680 6.79 -24.26 26.19
C TYR A 680 6.58 -24.69 27.65
N CYS A 681 5.33 -25.01 28.01
CA CYS A 681 4.89 -25.50 29.32
C CYS A 681 5.26 -26.97 29.60
N SER A 682 6.56 -27.26 29.69
CA SER A 682 7.09 -28.65 29.80
C SER A 682 6.82 -29.36 31.14
N HIS A 683 6.56 -28.63 32.22
CA HIS A 683 6.26 -29.18 33.56
C HIS A 683 4.77 -29.23 33.88
N LEU A 684 3.93 -28.80 32.93
CA LEU A 684 2.49 -28.83 33.08
C LEU A 684 2.05 -30.30 33.06
N GLY A 685 1.65 -30.84 34.22
CA GLY A 685 1.30 -32.26 34.36
C GLY A 685 0.19 -32.70 33.40
N GLU A 686 -1.01 -32.15 33.57
CA GLU A 686 -2.15 -32.37 32.66
C GLU A 686 -2.82 -31.03 32.33
N ILE A 687 -3.12 -30.81 31.05
CA ILE A 687 -4.01 -29.71 30.63
C ILE A 687 -5.45 -30.11 31.01
N PRO A 688 -6.21 -29.29 31.75
CA PRO A 688 -7.57 -29.64 32.17
C PRO A 688 -8.55 -29.72 30.99
N CYS A 689 -9.37 -30.78 30.93
CA CYS A 689 -10.45 -30.92 29.94
C CYS A 689 -11.45 -29.74 29.95
N SER A 690 -11.52 -28.98 31.04
CA SER A 690 -12.37 -27.78 31.13
C SER A 690 -12.06 -26.71 30.09
N ILE A 691 -10.86 -26.72 29.46
CA ILE A 691 -10.56 -25.85 28.29
C ILE A 691 -11.62 -26.03 27.20
N MET A 692 -12.15 -27.24 27.02
CA MET A 692 -13.19 -27.54 26.03
C MET A 692 -14.51 -26.81 26.28
N LYS A 693 -14.70 -26.20 27.45
CA LYS A 693 -15.89 -25.42 27.82
C LYS A 693 -15.75 -23.92 27.56
N LEU A 694 -14.61 -23.47 27.03
CA LEU A 694 -14.38 -22.06 26.70
C LEU A 694 -15.01 -21.72 25.35
N ASP A 695 -16.30 -21.37 25.37
CA ASP A 695 -17.09 -21.10 24.16
C ASP A 695 -16.57 -19.89 23.34
N ASN A 696 -15.85 -18.96 23.97
CA ASN A 696 -15.34 -17.75 23.32
C ASN A 696 -13.88 -17.88 22.81
N LEU A 697 -13.22 -19.03 23.02
CA LEU A 697 -11.81 -19.21 22.67
C LEU A 697 -11.62 -19.17 21.14
N ASP A 698 -10.87 -18.19 20.64
CA ASP A 698 -10.53 -18.03 19.22
C ASP A 698 -9.06 -18.34 18.90
N PHE A 699 -8.17 -18.20 19.88
CA PHE A 699 -6.73 -18.47 19.78
C PHE A 699 -6.23 -19.36 20.91
N LEU A 700 -5.51 -20.44 20.55
CA LEU A 700 -4.86 -21.36 21.47
C LEU A 700 -3.44 -21.69 21.01
N ASP A 701 -2.46 -21.46 21.87
CA ASP A 701 -1.06 -21.85 21.64
C ASP A 701 -0.59 -22.84 22.71
N LEU A 702 -0.20 -24.04 22.30
CA LEU A 702 0.38 -25.09 23.14
C LEU A 702 1.76 -25.54 22.62
N SER A 703 2.39 -24.75 21.76
CA SER A 703 3.69 -25.07 21.14
C SER A 703 4.72 -25.48 22.21
N GLY A 704 5.58 -26.48 22.01
CA GLY A 704 6.66 -26.81 22.97
C GLY A 704 6.20 -27.49 24.27
N SER A 705 4.92 -27.85 24.44
CA SER A 705 4.38 -28.43 25.69
C SER A 705 4.71 -29.91 25.92
N GLY A 706 5.47 -30.56 25.03
CA GLY A 706 5.81 -31.99 25.10
C GLY A 706 4.67 -32.95 24.74
N SER A 707 5.02 -34.07 24.08
CA SER A 707 4.06 -35.07 23.55
C SER A 707 3.17 -35.71 24.61
N SER A 708 3.70 -35.99 25.80
CA SER A 708 2.98 -36.70 26.86
C SER A 708 1.81 -35.87 27.41
N THR A 709 1.99 -34.57 27.60
CA THR A 709 0.97 -33.69 28.18
C THR A 709 -0.17 -33.45 27.20
N LEU A 710 0.14 -33.21 25.93
CA LEU A 710 -0.86 -33.02 24.89
C LEU A 710 -1.59 -34.32 24.55
N GLY A 711 -0.86 -35.44 24.47
CA GLY A 711 -1.45 -36.76 24.25
C GLY A 711 -2.37 -37.21 25.40
N MET A 712 -2.01 -36.94 26.65
CA MET A 712 -2.89 -37.18 27.81
C MET A 712 -4.13 -36.30 27.78
N PHE A 713 -3.99 -35.01 27.44
CA PHE A 713 -5.11 -34.09 27.28
C PHE A 713 -6.09 -34.53 26.19
N LEU A 714 -5.59 -34.87 25.00
CA LEU A 714 -6.45 -35.36 23.93
C LEU A 714 -7.14 -36.66 24.38
N ARG A 715 -6.41 -37.64 24.90
CA ARG A 715 -7.00 -38.90 25.38
C ARG A 715 -8.02 -38.69 26.49
N SER A 716 -7.82 -37.75 27.42
CA SER A 716 -8.78 -37.46 28.49
C SER A 716 -10.06 -36.81 27.97
N VAL A 717 -9.96 -35.89 26.99
CA VAL A 717 -11.11 -35.31 26.28
C VAL A 717 -11.92 -36.42 25.59
N PHE A 718 -11.28 -37.36 24.89
CA PHE A 718 -11.96 -38.43 24.15
C PHE A 718 -12.43 -39.61 25.01
N SER A 719 -11.81 -39.85 26.18
CA SER A 719 -12.26 -40.88 27.14
C SER A 719 -13.51 -40.44 27.92
N SER A 720 -13.72 -39.12 28.02
CA SER A 720 -14.95 -38.56 28.61
C SER A 720 -16.11 -38.68 27.61
N GLN A 721 -16.98 -39.68 27.80
CA GLN A 721 -18.07 -40.06 26.88
C GLN A 721 -19.22 -39.03 26.77
N SER A 722 -18.97 -37.79 26.36
CA SER A 722 -20.02 -36.79 26.04
C SER A 722 -19.86 -36.25 24.62
N THR A 723 -20.45 -36.96 23.66
CA THR A 723 -20.26 -36.80 22.20
C THR A 723 -20.84 -35.55 21.54
N GLU A 724 -21.37 -34.57 22.29
CA GLU A 724 -21.89 -33.31 21.70
C GLU A 724 -21.31 -32.02 22.32
N ARG A 725 -20.57 -32.08 23.42
CA ARG A 725 -19.99 -30.90 24.11
C ARG A 725 -18.46 -30.78 23.99
N SER A 726 -17.83 -31.63 23.18
CA SER A 726 -16.36 -31.69 23.06
C SER A 726 -15.81 -31.11 21.75
N ILE A 727 -16.59 -30.29 21.04
CA ILE A 727 -16.18 -29.61 19.81
C ILE A 727 -16.11 -28.10 20.08
N MET A 728 -14.95 -27.49 19.84
CA MET A 728 -14.84 -26.02 19.87
C MET A 728 -15.24 -25.44 18.53
N HIS A 729 -16.32 -24.66 18.52
CA HIS A 729 -16.87 -24.05 17.31
C HIS A 729 -16.31 -22.65 16.99
N HIS A 730 -15.57 -22.04 17.92
CA HIS A 730 -15.08 -20.67 17.79
C HIS A 730 -13.55 -20.57 17.63
N LEU A 731 -12.81 -21.66 17.88
CA LEU A 731 -11.35 -21.66 17.76
C LEU A 731 -10.93 -21.57 16.28
N THR A 732 -10.30 -20.46 15.91
CA THR A 732 -9.82 -20.20 14.54
C THR A 732 -8.32 -20.41 14.40
N ASP A 733 -7.55 -20.21 15.47
CA ASP A 733 -6.09 -20.19 15.46
C ASP A 733 -5.56 -21.18 16.50
N LEU A 734 -4.83 -22.19 16.03
CA LEU A 734 -4.23 -23.23 16.88
C LEU A 734 -2.76 -23.40 16.56
N LEU A 735 -1.89 -23.17 17.55
CA LEU A 735 -0.44 -23.33 17.44
C LEU A 735 0.03 -24.50 18.30
N LEU A 736 0.69 -25.46 17.67
CA LEU A 736 1.21 -26.71 18.24
C LEU A 736 2.62 -27.00 17.68
N LYS A 737 3.45 -25.96 17.58
CA LYS A 737 4.83 -26.09 17.10
C LYS A 737 5.65 -26.91 18.11
N ASP A 738 6.51 -27.82 17.67
CA ASP A 738 7.39 -28.62 18.55
C ASP A 738 6.63 -29.34 19.70
N CYS A 739 5.50 -29.97 19.37
CA CYS A 739 4.69 -30.72 20.34
C CYS A 739 4.96 -32.24 20.28
N ASN A 740 5.85 -32.68 19.39
CA ASN A 740 6.12 -34.08 19.08
C ASN A 740 4.83 -34.90 18.85
N LEU A 741 4.01 -34.40 17.92
CA LEU A 741 2.72 -34.94 17.51
C LEU A 741 2.86 -36.19 16.63
N SER A 742 1.98 -37.16 16.85
CA SER A 742 1.76 -38.29 15.94
C SER A 742 0.55 -38.08 15.01
N CYS A 743 0.43 -38.92 13.98
CA CYS A 743 -0.74 -38.91 13.09
C CYS A 743 -2.06 -39.21 13.85
N GLU A 744 -2.01 -40.05 14.90
CA GLU A 744 -3.17 -40.34 15.75
C GLU A 744 -3.64 -39.10 16.52
N ASP A 745 -2.70 -38.29 17.03
CA ASP A 745 -3.02 -37.06 17.76
C ASP A 745 -3.71 -36.04 16.84
N LEU A 746 -3.28 -35.93 15.58
CA LEU A 746 -3.92 -35.07 14.59
C LEU A 746 -5.36 -35.50 14.27
N VAL A 747 -5.65 -36.82 14.27
CA VAL A 747 -7.03 -37.32 14.09
C VAL A 747 -7.93 -36.81 15.20
N LEU A 748 -7.44 -36.81 16.44
CA LEU A 748 -8.14 -36.32 17.62
C LEU A 748 -8.33 -34.79 17.55
N ILE A 749 -7.27 -34.04 17.22
CA ILE A 749 -7.33 -32.58 17.04
C ILE A 749 -8.40 -32.19 16.01
N PHE A 750 -8.43 -32.85 14.85
CA PHE A 750 -9.40 -32.55 13.79
C PHE A 750 -10.84 -32.92 14.13
N GLN A 751 -11.06 -33.78 15.13
CA GLN A 751 -12.40 -34.06 15.66
C GLN A 751 -12.86 -32.99 16.65
N CYS A 752 -11.95 -32.41 17.45
CA CYS A 752 -12.26 -31.37 18.43
C CYS A 752 -12.36 -29.97 17.84
N PHE A 753 -11.54 -29.63 16.85
CA PHE A 753 -11.33 -28.25 16.40
C PHE A 753 -11.75 -28.09 14.93
N THR A 754 -13.05 -28.05 14.67
CA THR A 754 -13.60 -28.07 13.30
C THR A 754 -13.65 -26.69 12.61
N ALA A 755 -13.58 -25.60 13.39
CA ALA A 755 -13.70 -24.23 12.91
C ALA A 755 -12.35 -23.56 12.56
N LEU A 756 -11.24 -24.30 12.62
CA LEU A 756 -9.89 -23.77 12.42
C LEU A 756 -9.73 -23.11 11.05
N LYS A 757 -9.05 -21.97 11.05
CA LYS A 757 -8.59 -21.23 9.87
C LYS A 757 -7.07 -21.28 9.74
N ASN A 758 -6.35 -21.18 10.85
CA ASN A 758 -4.90 -21.22 10.88
C ASN A 758 -4.44 -22.33 11.83
N LEU A 759 -3.61 -23.24 11.33
CA LEU A 759 -3.02 -24.34 12.09
C LEU A 759 -1.51 -24.33 11.92
N ASN A 760 -0.77 -24.22 13.01
CA ASN A 760 0.68 -24.37 13.04
C ASN A 760 1.05 -25.67 13.77
N ILE A 761 1.66 -26.61 13.06
CA ILE A 761 2.20 -27.87 13.62
C ILE A 761 3.67 -28.04 13.20
N SER A 762 4.38 -26.94 13.06
CA SER A 762 5.79 -26.90 12.66
C SER A 762 6.71 -27.58 13.68
N ASP A 763 7.91 -27.99 13.28
CA ASP A 763 8.92 -28.63 14.11
C ASP A 763 8.44 -29.91 14.86
N ASN A 764 7.40 -30.58 14.36
CA ASN A 764 7.00 -31.89 14.87
C ASN A 764 7.80 -33.01 14.18
N HIS A 765 9.00 -33.28 14.68
CA HIS A 765 9.98 -34.15 14.04
C HIS A 765 9.57 -35.62 13.87
N GLU A 766 8.73 -36.17 14.77
CA GLU A 766 8.23 -37.56 14.72
C GLU A 766 6.96 -37.73 13.87
N LEU A 767 6.39 -36.65 13.34
CA LEU A 767 5.17 -36.73 12.55
C LEU A 767 5.45 -37.37 11.18
N GLU A 768 5.09 -38.64 10.99
CA GLU A 768 5.34 -39.37 9.73
C GLU A 768 4.33 -39.06 8.61
N SER A 769 3.07 -38.79 8.96
CA SER A 769 2.01 -38.54 7.97
C SER A 769 0.90 -37.65 8.51
N LEU A 770 0.23 -36.92 7.63
CA LEU A 770 -1.01 -36.21 7.94
C LEU A 770 -2.24 -37.12 7.71
N PRO A 771 -3.24 -37.11 8.60
CA PRO A 771 -4.40 -37.99 8.46
C PRO A 771 -5.38 -37.50 7.38
N GLU A 772 -6.07 -38.43 6.72
CA GLU A 772 -7.11 -38.10 5.72
C GLU A 772 -8.27 -37.25 6.28
N SER A 773 -8.46 -37.25 7.60
CA SER A 773 -9.49 -36.44 8.26
C SER A 773 -9.26 -34.94 8.12
N ILE A 774 -8.05 -34.48 7.73
CA ILE A 774 -7.77 -33.05 7.51
C ILE A 774 -8.76 -32.39 6.56
N LYS A 775 -9.25 -33.13 5.54
CA LYS A 775 -10.26 -32.64 4.59
C LYS A 775 -11.59 -32.20 5.22
N LYS A 776 -11.87 -32.64 6.45
CA LYS A 776 -13.05 -32.27 7.21
C LYS A 776 -12.95 -30.85 7.82
N ILE A 777 -11.76 -30.27 7.91
CA ILE A 777 -11.55 -28.91 8.40
C ILE A 777 -11.78 -27.91 7.26
N VAL A 778 -13.05 -27.77 6.87
CA VAL A 778 -13.45 -27.04 5.64
C VAL A 778 -13.14 -25.54 5.66
N HIS A 779 -12.82 -25.00 6.84
CA HIS A 779 -12.48 -23.59 7.05
C HIS A 779 -10.98 -23.30 7.06
N LEU A 780 -10.12 -24.32 6.98
CA LEU A 780 -8.66 -24.14 7.07
C LEU A 780 -8.15 -23.35 5.86
N GLU A 781 -7.50 -22.22 6.13
CA GLU A 781 -6.91 -21.29 5.16
C GLU A 781 -5.38 -21.38 5.14
N ARG A 782 -4.73 -21.62 6.29
CA ARG A 782 -3.26 -21.70 6.43
C ARG A 782 -2.85 -22.91 7.25
N LEU A 783 -1.85 -23.66 6.75
CA LEU A 783 -1.24 -24.80 7.42
C LEU A 783 0.29 -24.66 7.43
N TYR A 784 0.89 -24.63 8.61
CA TYR A 784 2.34 -24.60 8.78
C TYR A 784 2.83 -25.97 9.27
N LEU A 785 3.75 -26.57 8.52
CA LEU A 785 4.41 -27.87 8.70
C LEU A 785 5.93 -27.72 8.71
N ASN A 786 6.47 -26.50 8.67
CA ASN A 786 7.89 -26.29 8.48
C ASN A 786 8.71 -26.98 9.58
N GLY A 787 9.81 -27.63 9.22
CA GLY A 787 10.67 -28.34 10.17
C GLY A 787 10.19 -29.73 10.61
N CYS A 788 9.04 -30.22 10.11
CA CYS A 788 8.59 -31.60 10.34
C CYS A 788 9.44 -32.62 9.57
N SER A 789 10.66 -32.87 10.05
CA SER A 789 11.68 -33.66 9.35
C SER A 789 11.30 -35.12 9.10
N GLY A 790 10.42 -35.71 9.91
CA GLY A 790 9.91 -37.08 9.74
C GLY A 790 8.74 -37.22 8.78
N LEU A 791 8.14 -36.10 8.32
CA LEU A 791 6.93 -36.11 7.51
C LEU A 791 7.20 -36.68 6.12
N GLN A 792 6.61 -37.84 5.84
CA GLN A 792 6.69 -38.55 4.55
C GLN A 792 5.43 -38.30 3.72
N ASP A 793 4.24 -38.42 4.32
CA ASP A 793 2.99 -38.47 3.56
C ASP A 793 1.98 -37.38 3.88
N ILE A 794 1.50 -36.71 2.83
CA ILE A 794 0.43 -35.71 2.86
C ILE A 794 -0.77 -36.29 2.08
N PRO A 795 -2.00 -36.27 2.64
CA PRO A 795 -3.16 -36.90 2.02
C PRO A 795 -3.56 -36.22 0.72
N LEU A 796 -4.17 -37.00 -0.18
CA LEU A 796 -4.64 -36.52 -1.49
C LEU A 796 -5.70 -35.43 -1.37
N ASP A 797 -6.62 -35.57 -0.41
CA ASP A 797 -7.71 -34.64 -0.18
C ASP A 797 -7.30 -33.58 0.86
N LEU A 798 -6.90 -32.40 0.38
CA LEU A 798 -6.66 -31.23 1.24
C LEU A 798 -7.94 -30.39 1.44
N PRO A 799 -8.05 -29.65 2.55
CA PRO A 799 -9.16 -28.72 2.80
C PRO A 799 -9.48 -27.79 1.61
N PRO A 800 -10.75 -27.51 1.33
CA PRO A 800 -11.18 -26.78 0.15
C PRO A 800 -10.79 -25.29 0.15
N LYS A 801 -10.64 -24.67 1.33
CA LYS A 801 -10.29 -23.25 1.49
C LYS A 801 -8.80 -22.99 1.74
N LEU A 802 -7.98 -24.04 1.67
CA LEU A 802 -6.55 -23.93 1.99
C LEU A 802 -5.85 -23.07 0.93
N THR A 803 -5.23 -21.99 1.38
CA THR A 803 -4.51 -21.01 0.54
C THR A 803 -3.01 -21.02 0.79
N LEU A 804 -2.55 -21.56 1.91
CA LEU A 804 -1.12 -21.66 2.25
C LEU A 804 -0.80 -23.01 2.89
N ILE A 805 0.25 -23.66 2.39
CA ILE A 805 0.96 -24.77 3.05
C ILE A 805 2.45 -24.46 3.06
N ASP A 806 3.02 -24.32 4.25
CA ASP A 806 4.47 -24.25 4.42
C ASP A 806 4.98 -25.59 4.93
N ALA A 807 5.70 -26.34 4.09
CA ALA A 807 6.36 -27.58 4.45
C ALA A 807 7.89 -27.47 4.26
N SER A 808 8.45 -26.26 4.40
CA SER A 808 9.91 -26.08 4.40
C SER A 808 10.60 -26.98 5.42
N ASN A 809 11.81 -27.44 5.13
CA ASN A 809 12.58 -28.38 5.96
C ASN A 809 11.91 -29.74 6.27
N CYS A 810 10.82 -30.12 5.59
CA CYS A 810 10.27 -31.48 5.66
C CYS A 810 11.12 -32.45 4.82
N THR A 811 12.33 -32.77 5.29
CA THR A 811 13.35 -33.49 4.51
C THR A 811 12.98 -34.92 4.11
N SER A 812 12.03 -35.56 4.81
CA SER A 812 11.59 -36.93 4.53
C SER A 812 10.38 -37.02 3.60
N LEU A 813 9.91 -35.88 3.05
CA LEU A 813 8.69 -35.83 2.26
C LEU A 813 8.79 -36.76 1.04
N SER A 814 7.82 -37.67 0.91
CA SER A 814 7.81 -38.67 -0.15
C SER A 814 7.72 -37.99 -1.51
N SER A 815 8.27 -38.63 -2.55
CA SER A 815 8.17 -38.09 -3.91
C SER A 815 6.72 -37.94 -4.37
N GLN A 816 5.82 -38.79 -3.86
CA GLN A 816 4.39 -38.72 -4.12
C GLN A 816 3.76 -37.48 -3.49
N SER A 817 4.01 -37.22 -2.21
CA SER A 817 3.51 -36.03 -1.50
C SER A 817 4.09 -34.73 -2.05
N SER A 818 5.38 -34.72 -2.35
CA SER A 818 6.06 -33.61 -3.01
C SER A 818 5.43 -33.35 -4.38
N SER A 819 5.25 -34.39 -5.19
CA SER A 819 4.61 -34.26 -6.51
C SER A 819 3.19 -33.75 -6.39
N LEU A 820 2.42 -34.26 -5.43
CA LEU A 820 1.05 -33.86 -5.15
C LEU A 820 0.95 -32.38 -4.81
N LEU A 821 1.77 -31.91 -3.87
CA LEU A 821 1.84 -30.49 -3.52
C LEU A 821 2.22 -29.65 -4.74
N LEU A 822 3.03 -30.19 -5.67
CA LEU A 822 3.51 -29.56 -6.89
C LEU A 822 2.61 -29.75 -8.14
N LEU A 823 1.46 -30.44 -8.04
CA LEU A 823 0.54 -30.70 -9.16
C LEU A 823 -0.17 -29.41 -9.61
N GLN A 824 -0.19 -29.18 -10.92
CA GLN A 824 -0.81 -28.01 -11.54
C GLN A 824 -2.32 -27.90 -11.27
N GLU A 825 -3.06 -29.02 -11.31
CA GLU A 825 -4.53 -29.06 -11.20
C GLU A 825 -5.05 -28.58 -9.82
N TYR A 826 -4.35 -28.91 -8.73
CA TYR A 826 -4.72 -28.45 -7.38
C TYR A 826 -4.54 -26.94 -7.20
N ARG A 827 -3.63 -26.34 -7.98
CA ARG A 827 -3.17 -24.96 -7.81
C ARG A 827 -4.02 -23.99 -8.61
N VAL A 828 -4.26 -24.30 -9.88
CA VAL A 828 -5.14 -23.52 -10.77
C VAL A 828 -6.57 -23.42 -10.22
N ALA A 829 -7.05 -24.46 -9.53
CA ALA A 829 -8.40 -24.50 -8.97
C ALA A 829 -8.56 -23.79 -7.61
N ARG A 830 -7.47 -23.56 -6.85
CA ARG A 830 -7.53 -23.11 -5.45
C ARG A 830 -6.64 -21.92 -5.07
N GLY A 831 -5.71 -21.50 -5.95
CA GLY A 831 -4.74 -20.43 -5.63
C GLY A 831 -3.84 -20.80 -4.44
N LEU A 832 -3.41 -22.06 -4.35
CA LEU A 832 -2.64 -22.57 -3.22
C LEU A 832 -1.17 -22.13 -3.28
N ASN A 833 -0.71 -21.45 -2.24
CA ASN A 833 0.69 -21.08 -2.03
C ASN A 833 1.42 -22.19 -1.27
N VAL A 834 2.61 -22.57 -1.73
CA VAL A 834 3.35 -23.73 -1.22
C VAL A 834 4.82 -23.40 -1.04
N ILE A 835 5.39 -23.79 0.10
CA ILE A 835 6.83 -23.85 0.33
C ILE A 835 7.19 -25.31 0.61
N VAL A 836 8.14 -25.88 -0.13
CA VAL A 836 8.60 -27.28 0.03
C VAL A 836 10.10 -27.41 -0.18
N PRO A 837 10.77 -28.44 0.38
CA PRO A 837 12.13 -28.77 0.03
C PRO A 837 12.18 -29.21 -1.43
N GLY A 838 13.16 -28.72 -2.19
CA GLY A 838 13.23 -29.04 -3.60
C GLY A 838 14.39 -28.34 -4.27
N LYS A 839 14.96 -29.00 -5.30
CA LYS A 839 16.11 -28.51 -6.07
C LYS A 839 15.76 -28.05 -7.48
N TRP A 840 14.50 -28.23 -7.88
CA TRP A 840 14.07 -28.07 -9.26
C TRP A 840 12.69 -27.43 -9.32
N ILE A 841 12.51 -26.53 -10.28
CA ILE A 841 11.20 -25.98 -10.64
C ILE A 841 10.40 -27.07 -11.39
N PRO A 842 9.09 -27.23 -11.13
CA PRO A 842 8.28 -28.27 -11.78
C PRO A 842 8.30 -28.16 -13.31
N ALA A 843 8.32 -29.30 -14.00
CA ALA A 843 8.48 -29.36 -15.46
C ALA A 843 7.33 -28.71 -16.27
N TRP A 844 6.18 -28.45 -15.64
CA TRP A 844 5.05 -27.77 -16.26
C TRP A 844 5.21 -26.24 -16.32
N PHE A 845 6.25 -25.68 -15.70
CA PHE A 845 6.58 -24.26 -15.84
C PHE A 845 6.94 -23.91 -17.28
N CYS A 846 6.31 -22.85 -17.81
CA CYS A 846 6.48 -22.44 -19.21
C CYS A 846 7.86 -21.84 -19.45
N HIS A 847 8.42 -21.18 -18.45
CA HIS A 847 9.73 -20.53 -18.53
C HIS A 847 10.38 -20.47 -17.15
N TYR A 848 11.70 -20.65 -17.11
CA TYR A 848 12.50 -20.50 -15.89
C TYR A 848 13.94 -20.12 -16.26
N LYS A 849 14.61 -19.42 -15.35
CA LYS A 849 16.01 -19.01 -15.51
C LYS A 849 16.73 -18.92 -14.17
N LYS A 850 18.05 -18.87 -14.23
CA LYS A 850 18.90 -18.70 -13.03
C LYS A 850 18.83 -17.25 -12.55
N GLY A 851 18.80 -17.06 -11.24
CA GLY A 851 18.78 -15.76 -10.56
C GLY A 851 17.42 -15.37 -9.99
N GLU A 852 17.40 -14.20 -9.35
CA GLU A 852 16.33 -13.74 -8.45
C GLU A 852 15.23 -12.96 -9.15
N THR A 853 15.43 -12.61 -10.41
CA THR A 853 14.49 -11.78 -11.18
C THR A 853 14.07 -12.49 -12.43
N LEU A 854 12.78 -12.77 -12.55
CA LEU A 854 12.10 -13.28 -13.73
C LEU A 854 11.68 -12.11 -14.64
N SER A 855 11.72 -12.30 -15.97
CA SER A 855 11.31 -11.29 -16.94
C SER A 855 10.53 -11.92 -18.10
N PHE A 856 9.42 -11.33 -18.50
CA PHE A 856 8.59 -11.76 -19.63
C PHE A 856 7.76 -10.59 -20.19
N TRP A 857 7.18 -10.75 -21.37
CA TRP A 857 6.40 -9.72 -22.04
C TRP A 857 4.91 -10.06 -22.02
N VAL A 858 4.05 -9.07 -21.81
CA VAL A 858 2.59 -9.23 -21.74
C VAL A 858 1.90 -8.21 -22.64
N HIS A 859 0.84 -8.61 -23.33
CA HIS A 859 0.10 -7.77 -24.27
C HIS A 859 -1.36 -7.63 -23.86
N LYS A 860 -1.85 -6.38 -23.76
CA LYS A 860 -3.24 -5.97 -23.41
C LYS A 860 -3.74 -6.32 -22.02
N LYS A 861 -3.39 -7.48 -21.44
CA LYS A 861 -3.89 -7.94 -20.15
C LYS A 861 -2.90 -8.86 -19.45
N LEU A 862 -2.73 -8.73 -18.14
CA LEU A 862 -1.99 -9.67 -17.31
C LEU A 862 -2.74 -11.00 -17.24
N PRO A 863 -2.12 -12.09 -17.71
CA PRO A 863 -2.72 -13.41 -17.56
C PRO A 863 -2.66 -13.85 -16.10
N GLU A 864 -3.32 -14.95 -15.75
CA GLU A 864 -3.14 -15.55 -14.42
C GLU A 864 -1.80 -16.29 -14.36
N ILE A 865 -0.97 -15.96 -13.37
CA ILE A 865 0.43 -16.36 -13.32
C ILE A 865 0.79 -17.04 -12.00
N PHE A 866 1.39 -18.22 -12.10
CA PHE A 866 2.16 -18.82 -11.02
C PHE A 866 3.63 -18.44 -11.14
N VAL A 867 4.21 -18.00 -10.03
CA VAL A 867 5.65 -17.79 -9.89
C VAL A 867 6.26 -18.87 -9.03
N ALA A 868 7.50 -19.24 -9.34
CA ALA A 868 8.31 -20.15 -8.58
C ALA A 868 9.67 -19.52 -8.30
N PHE A 869 10.15 -19.62 -7.07
CA PHE A 869 11.51 -19.25 -6.71
C PHE A 869 12.16 -20.41 -5.97
N LEU A 870 13.28 -20.86 -6.51
CA LEU A 870 14.19 -21.76 -5.83
C LEU A 870 15.17 -20.88 -5.03
N PHE A 871 15.27 -21.11 -3.73
CA PHE A 871 16.10 -20.29 -2.87
C PHE A 871 16.88 -21.15 -1.87
N GLU A 872 18.02 -20.61 -1.44
CA GLU A 872 18.88 -21.18 -0.42
C GLU A 872 19.26 -20.12 0.62
N GLU A 873 19.78 -20.57 1.74
CA GLU A 873 20.27 -19.70 2.82
C GLU A 873 21.49 -18.89 2.36
N ASN A 874 21.53 -17.58 2.68
CA ASN A 874 22.67 -16.73 2.35
C ASN A 874 23.83 -16.99 3.35
N PRO A 875 24.99 -17.48 2.89
CA PRO A 875 26.11 -17.84 3.77
C PRO A 875 26.86 -16.62 4.38
N ASP A 876 26.66 -15.42 3.84
CA ASP A 876 27.41 -14.21 4.23
C ASP A 876 26.76 -13.41 5.39
N VAL A 877 25.61 -13.86 5.90
CA VAL A 877 24.88 -13.20 6.99
C VAL A 877 25.10 -13.98 8.31
N ASN A 878 25.59 -13.30 9.35
CA ASN A 878 25.76 -13.91 10.68
C ASN A 878 24.40 -13.99 11.39
N PHE A 879 24.02 -15.19 11.83
CA PHE A 879 22.69 -15.46 12.39
C PHE A 879 22.62 -15.05 13.86
N ASP A 880 21.89 -13.99 14.18
CA ASP A 880 21.49 -13.68 15.56
C ASP A 880 20.30 -14.55 15.97
N ALA A 881 20.46 -15.32 17.05
CA ALA A 881 19.51 -16.32 17.54
C ALA A 881 18.23 -15.76 18.19
N ILE A 882 17.96 -14.45 18.08
CA ILE A 882 16.94 -13.75 18.89
C ILE A 882 15.68 -13.37 18.08
N LYS A 883 15.66 -13.58 16.75
CA LYS A 883 14.45 -13.40 15.92
C LYS A 883 14.23 -14.62 15.02
N ASP A 884 13.33 -15.50 15.44
CA ASP A 884 12.98 -16.77 14.76
C ASP A 884 12.15 -16.60 13.46
N GLU A 885 11.98 -15.38 12.96
CA GLU A 885 10.99 -15.05 11.95
C GLU A 885 11.59 -14.14 10.85
N LYS A 886 11.86 -14.72 9.66
CA LYS A 886 12.49 -14.03 8.52
C LYS A 886 11.51 -13.76 7.37
N THR A 887 11.70 -12.66 6.65
CA THR A 887 10.69 -12.11 5.73
C THR A 887 11.10 -12.26 4.25
N LEU A 888 10.24 -12.86 3.43
CA LEU A 888 10.40 -12.88 1.96
C LEU A 888 9.64 -11.71 1.33
N GLU A 889 10.23 -11.02 0.35
CA GLU A 889 9.57 -9.97 -0.43
C GLU A 889 9.50 -10.30 -1.92
N VAL A 890 8.40 -9.90 -2.56
CA VAL A 890 8.23 -10.02 -4.01
C VAL A 890 7.86 -8.67 -4.60
N CYS A 891 8.61 -8.28 -5.63
CA CYS A 891 8.42 -7.05 -6.36
C CYS A 891 8.09 -7.34 -7.82
N MET A 892 7.06 -6.71 -8.36
CA MET A 892 6.69 -6.78 -9.77
C MET A 892 6.78 -5.39 -10.40
N HIS A 893 7.50 -5.32 -11.52
CA HIS A 893 7.63 -4.16 -12.36
C HIS A 893 6.98 -4.41 -13.72
N ILE A 894 6.39 -3.36 -14.30
CA ILE A 894 5.91 -3.35 -15.69
C ILE A 894 6.54 -2.14 -16.35
N ASP A 895 7.29 -2.35 -17.44
CA ASP A 895 8.06 -1.32 -18.15
C ASP A 895 8.90 -0.43 -17.20
N ASP A 896 9.58 -1.08 -16.25
CA ASP A 896 10.42 -0.49 -15.20
C ASP A 896 9.67 0.32 -14.11
N ASP A 897 8.36 0.52 -14.23
CA ASP A 897 7.52 1.06 -13.15
C ASP A 897 7.22 -0.06 -12.13
N ILE A 898 7.46 0.19 -10.83
CA ILE A 898 7.07 -0.76 -9.76
C ILE A 898 5.54 -0.74 -9.66
N VAL A 899 4.92 -1.85 -10.04
CA VAL A 899 3.45 -2.00 -10.01
C VAL A 899 3.02 -2.64 -8.70
N PHE A 900 3.88 -3.46 -8.11
CA PHE A 900 3.61 -4.13 -6.85
C PHE A 900 4.87 -4.40 -6.06
N GLN A 901 4.82 -4.11 -4.78
CA GLN A 901 5.82 -4.50 -3.79
C GLN A 901 5.07 -4.83 -2.50
N THR A 902 5.40 -5.97 -1.91
CA THR A 902 4.78 -6.45 -0.68
C THR A 902 5.18 -5.55 0.50
N GLN A 903 4.22 -4.91 1.17
CA GLN A 903 4.47 -3.98 2.29
C GLN A 903 4.70 -4.67 3.66
N SER A 904 4.69 -6.01 3.70
CA SER A 904 4.88 -6.81 4.92
C SER A 904 5.39 -8.20 4.53
N ALA A 905 6.26 -8.76 5.37
CA ALA A 905 6.79 -10.11 5.33
C ALA A 905 5.81 -11.13 4.74
N VAL A 906 6.07 -11.61 3.51
CA VAL A 906 5.09 -12.44 2.81
C VAL A 906 4.94 -13.81 3.48
N TYR A 907 6.05 -14.30 4.06
CA TYR A 907 6.11 -15.53 4.84
C TYR A 907 7.19 -15.39 5.91
N THR A 908 6.92 -15.95 7.08
CA THR A 908 7.93 -16.20 8.10
C THR A 908 8.56 -17.55 7.85
N VAL A 909 9.73 -17.55 7.22
CA VAL A 909 10.46 -18.79 6.91
C VAL A 909 11.52 -18.99 7.98
N SER A 910 11.44 -20.11 8.72
CA SER A 910 12.49 -20.49 9.66
C SER A 910 13.78 -20.85 8.90
N LYS A 911 14.91 -20.98 9.62
CA LYS A 911 16.20 -21.35 9.01
C LYS A 911 16.04 -22.53 8.05
N VAL A 912 16.33 -22.35 6.76
CA VAL A 912 16.17 -23.41 5.75
C VAL A 912 17.46 -24.19 5.54
N ASN A 913 17.37 -25.52 5.57
CA ASN A 913 18.51 -26.41 5.32
C ASN A 913 18.51 -26.85 3.85
N GLY A 914 19.32 -26.20 3.01
CA GLY A 914 19.47 -26.51 1.59
C GLY A 914 18.39 -25.89 0.69
N ASP A 915 18.28 -26.38 -0.54
CA ASP A 915 17.40 -25.81 -1.57
C ASP A 915 15.91 -25.96 -1.23
N HIS A 916 15.18 -24.85 -1.31
CA HIS A 916 13.74 -24.81 -1.12
C HIS A 916 13.06 -24.18 -2.32
N LEU A 917 11.85 -24.66 -2.63
CA LEU A 917 11.00 -24.13 -3.68
C LEU A 917 9.81 -23.43 -3.05
N TRP A 918 9.73 -22.13 -3.27
CA TRP A 918 8.52 -21.36 -3.05
C TRP A 918 7.73 -21.26 -4.35
N LEU A 919 6.43 -21.49 -4.26
CA LEU A 919 5.53 -21.41 -5.40
C LEU A 919 4.20 -20.77 -4.99
N SER A 920 3.78 -19.76 -5.76
CA SER A 920 2.61 -18.96 -5.42
C SER A 920 1.87 -18.47 -6.65
N ASP A 921 0.54 -18.35 -6.55
CA ASP A 921 -0.22 -17.48 -7.45
C ASP A 921 0.15 -16.03 -7.09
N LEU A 922 0.61 -15.26 -8.08
CA LEU A 922 1.07 -13.90 -7.85
C LEU A 922 -0.08 -12.99 -7.37
N ARG A 923 -1.33 -13.31 -7.73
CA ARG A 923 -2.55 -12.57 -7.34
C ARG A 923 -2.79 -12.52 -5.85
N ASN A 924 -2.43 -13.59 -5.14
CA ASN A 924 -2.68 -13.72 -3.71
C ASN A 924 -1.93 -12.68 -2.87
N HIS A 925 -0.91 -12.04 -3.46
CA HIS A 925 -0.11 -11.02 -2.80
C HIS A 925 -0.71 -9.63 -2.92
N PHE A 926 -1.68 -9.44 -3.80
CA PHE A 926 -2.36 -8.16 -3.99
C PHE A 926 -3.50 -7.99 -2.98
N PRO A 927 -3.78 -6.76 -2.51
CA PRO A 927 -5.03 -6.46 -1.81
C PRO A 927 -6.23 -6.91 -2.65
N LYS A 928 -7.37 -7.24 -2.01
CA LYS A 928 -8.61 -7.59 -2.74
C LYS A 928 -8.90 -6.50 -3.80
N ASP A 929 -9.00 -6.93 -5.06
CA ASP A 929 -9.19 -6.16 -6.31
C ASP A 929 -7.91 -5.58 -6.97
N GLY A 930 -6.75 -5.55 -6.31
CA GLY A 930 -5.53 -4.91 -6.82
C GLY A 930 -4.85 -5.61 -8.02
N TRP A 931 -5.14 -6.88 -8.27
CA TRP A 931 -4.64 -7.57 -9.47
C TRP A 931 -5.30 -7.05 -10.75
N ILE A 932 -6.59 -6.69 -10.69
CA ILE A 932 -7.32 -6.15 -11.85
C ILE A 932 -6.78 -4.76 -12.20
N ASP A 933 -6.33 -3.99 -11.22
CA ASP A 933 -5.71 -2.68 -11.41
C ASP A 933 -4.34 -2.76 -12.11
N CYS A 934 -3.67 -3.93 -12.10
CA CYS A 934 -2.39 -4.10 -12.78
C CYS A 934 -2.53 -4.03 -14.31
N ASP A 935 -3.70 -4.36 -14.85
CA ASP A 935 -3.99 -4.20 -16.28
C ASP A 935 -3.93 -2.72 -16.71
N GLU A 936 -4.12 -1.76 -15.79
CA GLU A 936 -4.03 -0.31 -16.09
C GLU A 936 -2.60 0.16 -16.37
N TYR A 937 -1.58 -0.61 -15.95
CA TYR A 937 -0.17 -0.31 -16.19
C TYR A 937 0.31 -0.81 -17.56
N LEU A 938 -0.50 -1.64 -18.24
CA LEU A 938 -0.19 -2.13 -19.58
C LEU A 938 -0.55 -1.07 -20.62
N GLN A 939 0.44 -0.64 -21.39
CA GLN A 939 0.28 0.21 -22.55
C GLN A 939 -0.25 -0.57 -23.77
N ASP A 940 -0.75 0.16 -24.78
CA ASP A 940 -1.15 -0.40 -26.08
C ASP A 940 0.05 -1.03 -26.80
N GLY A 941 0.31 -2.31 -26.53
CA GLY A 941 1.45 -3.06 -27.08
C GLY A 941 1.96 -4.15 -26.14
N TRP A 942 3.19 -4.61 -26.39
CA TRP A 942 3.90 -5.55 -25.52
C TRP A 942 4.58 -4.78 -24.39
N ASN A 943 4.30 -5.17 -23.16
CA ASN A 943 4.81 -4.57 -21.93
C ASN A 943 5.77 -5.54 -21.26
N HIS A 944 6.90 -5.05 -20.76
CA HIS A 944 7.91 -5.85 -20.12
C HIS A 944 7.61 -6.00 -18.63
N VAL A 945 7.25 -7.21 -18.22
CA VAL A 945 7.00 -7.56 -16.83
C VAL A 945 8.27 -8.15 -16.22
N LYS A 946 8.76 -7.58 -15.13
CA LYS A 946 9.80 -8.18 -14.28
C LYS A 946 9.20 -8.55 -12.94
N VAL A 947 9.44 -9.78 -12.47
CA VAL A 947 9.10 -10.19 -11.10
C VAL A 947 10.41 -10.55 -10.41
N SER A 948 10.75 -9.83 -9.35
CA SER A 948 11.94 -10.07 -8.55
C SER A 948 11.58 -10.56 -7.16
N PHE A 949 12.46 -11.40 -6.63
CA PHE A 949 12.43 -11.91 -5.29
C PHE A 949 13.57 -11.28 -4.52
N THR A 950 13.26 -10.65 -3.39
CA THR A 950 14.26 -9.98 -2.55
C THR A 950 14.12 -10.50 -1.12
N ALA A 951 15.23 -10.94 -0.56
CA ALA A 951 15.32 -11.34 0.84
C ALA A 951 16.71 -10.97 1.37
N GLN A 952 16.79 -10.41 2.58
CA GLN A 952 18.08 -10.09 3.20
C GLN A 952 18.88 -11.36 3.52
N ASP A 953 18.18 -12.46 3.81
CA ASP A 953 18.73 -13.69 4.38
C ASP A 953 18.78 -14.90 3.42
N PHE A 954 18.15 -14.79 2.25
CA PHE A 954 18.03 -15.89 1.30
C PHE A 954 18.44 -15.43 -0.09
N THR A 955 19.08 -16.32 -0.83
CA THR A 955 19.49 -16.07 -2.21
C THR A 955 18.63 -16.90 -3.13
N ALA A 956 17.93 -16.27 -4.08
CA ALA A 956 17.14 -17.01 -5.07
C ALA A 956 18.05 -17.51 -6.20
N THR A 957 18.22 -18.83 -6.28
CA THR A 957 19.08 -19.47 -7.26
C THR A 957 18.41 -19.60 -8.62
N TRP A 958 17.10 -19.84 -8.66
CA TRP A 958 16.31 -19.95 -9.88
C TRP A 958 14.93 -19.32 -9.70
N CYS A 959 14.39 -18.77 -10.79
CA CYS A 959 13.02 -18.29 -10.84
C CYS A 959 12.29 -18.87 -12.04
N GLY A 960 10.98 -19.04 -11.92
CA GLY A 960 10.13 -19.64 -12.92
C GLY A 960 8.76 -18.99 -12.98
N VAL A 961 8.14 -19.09 -14.16
CA VAL A 961 6.78 -18.64 -14.42
C VAL A 961 5.97 -19.63 -15.22
N HIS A 962 4.70 -19.73 -14.84
CA HIS A 962 3.70 -20.48 -15.57
C HIS A 962 2.44 -19.65 -15.71
N VAL A 963 1.87 -19.67 -16.91
CA VAL A 963 0.61 -18.99 -17.21
C VAL A 963 -0.45 -20.04 -17.45
N TYR A 964 -1.58 -19.88 -16.80
CA TYR A 964 -2.71 -20.80 -16.93
C TYR A 964 -3.96 -20.02 -17.34
N ASN A 965 -4.86 -20.71 -18.06
CA ASN A 965 -5.99 -20.13 -18.79
C ASN A 965 -5.53 -19.33 -20.04
N ILE A 966 -5.35 -20.03 -21.15
CA ILE A 966 -4.65 -19.54 -22.34
C ILE A 966 -5.60 -18.81 -23.31
N ASP A 967 -5.35 -17.52 -23.52
CA ASP A 967 -5.26 -16.95 -24.87
C ASP A 967 -3.77 -16.81 -25.16
N SER A 968 -3.20 -17.58 -26.10
CA SER A 968 -1.75 -17.65 -26.33
C SER A 968 -1.14 -16.37 -26.89
N ASP A 969 -1.98 -15.41 -27.26
CA ASP A 969 -1.59 -14.19 -27.97
C ASP A 969 -1.25 -13.02 -27.02
N ILE A 970 -1.30 -13.24 -25.69
CA ILE A 970 -1.11 -12.18 -24.67
C ILE A 970 0.20 -12.27 -23.89
N ILE A 971 1.05 -13.28 -24.07
CA ILE A 971 2.32 -13.43 -23.31
C ILE A 971 3.48 -13.99 -24.15
N LEU A 972 4.70 -13.46 -23.93
CA LEU A 972 5.95 -13.87 -24.56
C LEU A 972 7.07 -13.98 -23.51
N PHE A 973 7.58 -15.20 -23.28
CA PHE A 973 8.62 -15.47 -22.27
C PHE A 973 10.07 -15.26 -22.76
N ARG A 974 10.34 -14.25 -23.61
CA ARG A 974 11.70 -14.02 -24.15
C ARG A 974 12.52 -13.08 -23.26
N SER A 975 13.83 -13.33 -23.18
CA SER A 975 14.80 -12.42 -22.55
C SER A 975 14.92 -11.11 -23.34
N PRO A 976 15.05 -9.93 -22.72
CA PRO A 976 15.32 -8.66 -23.41
C PRO A 976 16.57 -8.72 -24.30
N ASP A 977 17.56 -9.53 -23.92
CA ASP A 977 18.85 -9.62 -24.61
C ASP A 977 18.82 -10.42 -25.93
N ASP A 978 17.74 -11.18 -26.18
CA ASP A 978 17.60 -12.04 -27.36
C ASP A 978 16.93 -11.35 -28.57
N PHE A 979 16.56 -10.06 -28.45
CA PHE A 979 15.88 -9.31 -29.51
C PHE A 979 16.74 -8.17 -30.05
N GLN A 980 17.16 -8.28 -31.31
CA GLN A 980 17.52 -7.12 -32.12
C GLN A 980 16.23 -6.34 -32.45
N GLU A 981 16.24 -5.01 -32.23
CA GLU A 981 15.12 -4.06 -32.31
C GLU A 981 14.29 -4.04 -33.62
N SER A 982 14.66 -4.82 -34.64
CA SER A 982 14.08 -4.71 -35.99
C SER A 982 12.74 -5.43 -36.23
N SER A 983 12.14 -6.13 -35.27
CA SER A 983 10.95 -6.98 -35.54
C SER A 983 9.61 -6.51 -34.96
N LEU A 984 9.52 -5.35 -34.29
CA LEU A 984 8.31 -4.92 -33.57
C LEU A 984 7.28 -4.12 -34.39
N LYS A 985 7.38 -4.10 -35.73
CA LYS A 985 6.56 -3.20 -36.56
C LYS A 985 5.89 -3.91 -37.75
N SER A 986 4.99 -4.85 -37.48
CA SER A 986 3.94 -5.21 -38.44
C SER A 986 2.80 -6.01 -37.78
N ASP A 987 1.59 -5.46 -37.83
CA ASP A 987 0.31 -6.11 -37.46
C ASP A 987 -0.11 -7.29 -38.38
N ASN A 988 0.80 -7.89 -39.14
CA ASN A 988 0.51 -9.06 -39.96
C ASN A 988 1.82 -9.76 -40.34
N MET A 989 2.26 -10.74 -39.52
CA MET A 989 3.04 -11.87 -40.03
C MET A 989 3.11 -13.01 -39.00
N ILE A 990 2.63 -14.18 -39.42
CA ILE A 990 2.93 -15.47 -38.81
C ILE A 990 4.44 -15.71 -38.94
N PRO A 991 5.19 -16.02 -37.88
CA PRO A 991 6.56 -16.49 -38.02
C PRO A 991 6.58 -17.91 -38.62
N PRO A 992 7.41 -18.21 -39.63
CA PRO A 992 7.62 -19.57 -40.08
C PRO A 992 8.39 -20.37 -39.03
N ASN A 993 7.80 -21.48 -38.59
CA ASN A 993 8.39 -22.61 -37.87
C ASN A 993 9.31 -22.32 -36.67
N MET A 994 8.75 -22.49 -35.46
CA MET A 994 9.47 -23.13 -34.36
C MET A 994 8.49 -24.02 -33.59
N GLU A 995 8.85 -25.30 -33.46
CA GLU A 995 8.02 -26.35 -32.88
C GLU A 995 7.57 -26.02 -31.46
N ILE A 996 6.28 -25.74 -31.30
CA ILE A 996 5.59 -26.04 -30.06
C ILE A 996 5.62 -27.56 -29.94
N LYS A 997 6.44 -28.10 -29.02
CA LYS A 997 6.23 -29.47 -28.57
C LYS A 997 4.90 -29.52 -27.82
N ASN A 998 3.83 -29.74 -28.55
CA ASN A 998 2.61 -30.30 -28.02
C ASN A 998 2.97 -31.58 -27.25
N PRO A 999 2.55 -31.76 -25.98
CA PRO A 999 2.49 -33.09 -25.41
C PRO A 999 1.26 -33.81 -25.98
N SER A 1000 1.26 -34.06 -27.30
CA SER A 1000 0.34 -35.00 -27.92
C SER A 1000 1.14 -36.19 -28.45
N ARG A 1001 1.06 -37.29 -27.69
CA ARG A 1001 1.30 -38.69 -28.08
C ARG A 1001 2.62 -39.00 -28.81
N ASN A 1002 3.62 -39.41 -28.02
CA ASN A 1002 4.44 -40.59 -28.32
C ASN A 1002 5.16 -41.03 -27.04
N PHE A 1003 4.43 -41.75 -26.18
CA PHE A 1003 5.05 -42.60 -25.19
C PHE A 1003 5.39 -43.94 -25.85
N HIS A 1004 6.67 -44.25 -25.96
CA HIS A 1004 7.09 -45.64 -25.92
C HIS A 1004 6.85 -46.13 -24.49
N VAL A 1005 5.77 -46.87 -24.32
CA VAL A 1005 5.42 -47.58 -23.09
C VAL A 1005 6.45 -48.70 -22.86
N PRO A 1006 7.20 -48.73 -21.75
CA PRO A 1006 7.79 -49.97 -21.26
C PRO A 1006 6.63 -50.90 -20.88
N VAL A 1007 6.71 -52.15 -21.35
CA VAL A 1007 5.65 -53.17 -21.49
C VAL A 1007 4.93 -53.63 -20.19
N TRP A 1008 4.90 -52.85 -19.10
CA TRP A 1008 4.28 -53.27 -17.82
C TRP A 1008 3.14 -52.38 -17.27
N LEU A 1009 2.44 -51.63 -18.13
CA LEU A 1009 1.24 -50.84 -17.74
C LEU A 1009 -0.01 -51.11 -18.61
N GLY A 1010 -0.02 -52.21 -19.35
CA GLY A 1010 -1.10 -52.57 -20.29
C GLY A 1010 -2.35 -53.21 -19.70
N PHE A 1011 -2.49 -53.35 -18.38
CA PHE A 1011 -3.56 -54.19 -17.79
C PHE A 1011 -4.60 -53.49 -16.89
N LEU A 1012 -4.56 -52.18 -16.67
CA LEU A 1012 -5.51 -51.50 -15.76
C LEU A 1012 -6.44 -50.44 -16.39
N LEU A 1013 -6.25 -50.10 -17.67
CA LEU A 1013 -7.10 -49.12 -18.36
C LEU A 1013 -8.49 -49.60 -18.83
N PRO A 1014 -8.81 -50.90 -18.98
CA PRO A 1014 -10.18 -51.31 -19.34
C PRO A 1014 -11.19 -51.32 -18.19
N LEU A 1015 -10.75 -51.31 -16.91
CA LEU A 1015 -11.65 -51.43 -15.76
C LEU A 1015 -12.26 -50.09 -15.31
N ALA A 1016 -11.51 -48.99 -15.42
CA ALA A 1016 -12.00 -47.65 -15.03
C ALA A 1016 -13.03 -47.09 -16.04
N PHE A 1017 -12.86 -47.37 -17.33
CA PHE A 1017 -13.79 -46.91 -18.37
C PHE A 1017 -15.12 -47.67 -18.33
N GLY A 1018 -15.09 -48.97 -17.97
CA GLY A 1018 -16.29 -49.77 -17.76
C GLY A 1018 -17.11 -49.32 -16.55
N PHE A 1019 -16.45 -48.92 -15.46
CA PHE A 1019 -17.14 -48.42 -14.26
C PHE A 1019 -17.82 -47.07 -14.49
N PHE A 1020 -17.17 -46.18 -15.26
CA PHE A 1020 -17.73 -44.86 -15.59
C PHE A 1020 -18.96 -44.98 -16.53
N LEU A 1021 -18.91 -45.86 -17.54
CA LEU A 1021 -20.08 -46.13 -18.39
C LEU A 1021 -21.21 -46.84 -17.63
N HIS A 1022 -20.91 -47.69 -16.64
CA HIS A 1022 -21.94 -48.34 -15.83
C HIS A 1022 -22.66 -47.36 -14.91
N ILE A 1023 -21.96 -46.41 -14.28
CA ILE A 1023 -22.55 -45.36 -13.43
C ILE A 1023 -23.39 -44.39 -14.27
N VAL A 1024 -22.91 -44.02 -15.45
CA VAL A 1024 -23.67 -43.15 -16.37
C VAL A 1024 -24.92 -43.87 -16.90
N TRP A 1025 -24.81 -45.17 -17.21
CA TRP A 1025 -25.97 -45.96 -17.65
C TRP A 1025 -27.00 -46.20 -16.53
N GLN A 1026 -26.57 -46.46 -15.29
CA GLN A 1026 -27.46 -46.55 -14.13
C GLN A 1026 -28.19 -45.22 -13.88
N LYS A 1027 -27.47 -44.09 -13.91
CA LYS A 1027 -28.09 -42.77 -13.74
C LYS A 1027 -29.04 -42.42 -14.89
N MET A 1028 -28.78 -42.84 -16.13
CA MET A 1028 -29.71 -42.60 -17.24
C MET A 1028 -30.99 -43.44 -17.14
N MET A 1029 -30.92 -44.65 -16.57
CA MET A 1029 -32.10 -45.49 -16.34
C MET A 1029 -32.96 -45.01 -15.16
N ASP A 1030 -32.35 -44.44 -14.11
CA ASP A 1030 -33.07 -43.91 -12.94
C ASP A 1030 -33.89 -42.62 -13.24
N TYR A 1031 -33.57 -41.91 -14.33
CA TYR A 1031 -34.31 -40.71 -14.76
C TYR A 1031 -35.32 -40.96 -15.89
N GLY A 1032 -35.49 -42.21 -16.35
CA GLY A 1032 -36.60 -42.58 -17.24
C GLY A 1032 -36.59 -41.94 -18.64
N TRP A 1033 -35.42 -41.67 -19.21
CA TRP A 1033 -35.29 -41.20 -20.60
C TRP A 1033 -35.02 -42.40 -21.53
N LYS A 1034 -35.82 -42.55 -22.58
CA LYS A 1034 -35.63 -43.56 -23.64
C LYS A 1034 -34.56 -43.15 -24.64
#